data_AF-A0A5J4U9G3-F1
#
_entry.id   AF-A0A5J4U9G3-F1
#
_cell.length_a   1.000
_cell.length_b   1.000
_cell.length_c   1.000
_cell.angle_alpha   90.00
_cell.angle_beta   90.00
_cell.angle_gamma   90.00
#
_symmetry.space_group_name_H-M   'P 1'
#
loop_
_entity.id
_entity.type
_entity.pdbx_description
1 polymer ?
#
loop_
_entity_poly.entity_id
_entity_poly.type
_entity_poly.pdbx_seq_one_letter_code
_entity_poly.pdbx_strand_id
1 'polypeptide(L)'
;TKSRVSDAIKLFLQYHDINPSQRLNKANKQLLEQYKGFNQVTDLEKYQQIFKLNVITYTCDEMKHKINSRDVEQFSKFDEYIIDKDYLTVNVLLIPLQLVNEIHAMYISDIDKVINGKLCPNNCQMIFNTKNQHYKRDLARHLKYCQGPETAKQVKLDHLPKPYYPHISNNKLLQKLVATGQQDQLTPTLNYITFDFETVENIVNEDNVLAQLEPLSVASAATINDQVTTLYFDLRNGTDFIEQWICQLFEVAIKVNEANQSNIPDVTIEDKHQHQHGVMPYKSQVSVIGFNSKKFDMNLLLKHLVKNKTKIQYMGSTTQAKQTVVSHQDYDFDLRFIDILSFIPPNNTLKQFVEKFGTKGIKLTKGIFPHGSFNYDNYKLVLGLTTPFTKDDFYDKLNNMNISDEDYEQYCNDSTNFESRWDYLKHYNIRDVRCMINPINHLIQITWEEKVDMLGCISLAQIASQIKYKYCYDKFDINESYNIINGFEQFEVTQYWWNNKVKGYINQDEFAKRDTVNNVTEDDIDWIRDKVATETCHLCHNKFTKENKPTLDRIDNSIGHTKQNCQLACQICNTVKADKDNDIMKLKIQLMKYAIHEHLPMTINNESVYHMLKECGLTNYFKCTSNNSKLKARDIIMNADRFNDKGQLFCVRIKGHIDEKHI
;
A
#
# COMPACT_ATOMS: atom_id res chain seq x y z
N THR A 1 -20.28 -14.31 -45.54
CA THR A 1 -20.01 -13.60 -44.27
C THR A 1 -21.05 -13.98 -43.24
N LYS A 2 -20.76 -14.97 -42.37
CA LYS A 2 -21.53 -15.10 -41.11
C LYS A 2 -21.36 -13.76 -40.39
N SER A 3 -22.45 -13.05 -40.14
CA SER A 3 -22.36 -11.67 -39.65
C SER A 3 -21.75 -11.67 -38.26
N ARG A 4 -20.86 -10.71 -37.96
CA ARG A 4 -20.30 -10.50 -36.61
C ARG A 4 -21.42 -10.45 -35.54
N VAL A 5 -22.60 -9.97 -35.94
CA VAL A 5 -23.83 -9.97 -35.15
C VAL A 5 -24.31 -11.38 -34.80
N SER A 6 -24.32 -12.32 -35.75
CA SER A 6 -24.71 -13.71 -35.48
C SER A 6 -23.77 -14.41 -34.51
N ASP A 7 -22.48 -14.09 -34.53
CA ASP A 7 -21.51 -14.69 -33.61
C ASP A 7 -21.58 -14.02 -32.23
N ALA A 8 -21.79 -12.69 -32.17
CA ALA A 8 -22.05 -11.98 -30.92
C ALA A 8 -23.30 -12.52 -30.21
N ILE A 9 -24.38 -12.81 -30.94
CA ILE A 9 -25.60 -13.40 -30.38
C ILE A 9 -25.30 -14.78 -29.76
N LYS A 10 -24.49 -15.62 -30.40
CA LYS A 10 -24.14 -16.93 -29.84
C LYS A 10 -23.34 -16.80 -28.55
N LEU A 11 -22.36 -15.89 -28.52
CA LEU A 11 -21.56 -15.63 -27.33
C LEU A 11 -22.43 -15.07 -26.20
N PHE A 12 -23.35 -14.16 -26.50
CA PHE A 12 -24.32 -13.64 -25.54
C PHE A 12 -25.18 -14.75 -24.95
N LEU A 13 -25.76 -15.62 -25.78
CA LEU A 13 -26.55 -16.76 -25.31
C LEU A 13 -25.72 -17.72 -24.45
N GLN A 14 -24.49 -18.02 -24.86
CA GLN A 14 -23.57 -18.86 -24.09
C GLN A 14 -23.23 -18.26 -22.72
N TYR A 15 -23.05 -16.93 -22.63
CA TYR A 15 -22.79 -16.24 -21.37
C TYR A 15 -23.96 -16.34 -20.37
N HIS A 16 -25.18 -16.42 -20.89
CA HIS A 16 -26.41 -16.62 -20.12
C HIS A 16 -26.82 -18.10 -19.98
N ASP A 17 -25.90 -19.04 -20.24
CA ASP A 17 -26.12 -20.49 -20.11
C ASP A 17 -27.25 -21.02 -21.03
N ILE A 18 -27.53 -20.31 -22.13
CA ILE A 18 -28.52 -20.67 -23.15
C ILE A 18 -27.81 -21.33 -24.34
N ASN A 19 -28.40 -22.41 -24.86
CA ASN A 19 -27.80 -23.18 -25.96
C ASN A 19 -27.58 -22.30 -27.22
N PRO A 20 -26.32 -22.08 -27.66
CA PRO A 20 -25.98 -21.16 -28.75
C PRO A 20 -26.40 -21.64 -30.15
N SER A 21 -26.97 -22.85 -30.26
CA SER A 21 -27.51 -23.39 -31.52
C SER A 21 -28.88 -22.81 -31.91
N GLN A 22 -29.57 -22.09 -31.01
CA GLN A 22 -30.88 -21.50 -31.27
C GLN A 22 -30.77 -20.10 -31.89
N ARG A 23 -31.56 -19.81 -32.94
CA ARG A 23 -31.81 -18.42 -33.39
C ARG A 23 -32.49 -17.66 -32.25
N LEU A 24 -32.30 -16.33 -32.16
CA LEU A 24 -33.01 -15.44 -31.22
C LEU A 24 -34.53 -15.70 -31.29
N ASN A 25 -35.04 -16.47 -30.33
CA ASN A 25 -36.48 -16.67 -30.13
C ASN A 25 -37.06 -15.43 -29.42
N LYS A 26 -38.38 -15.38 -29.22
CA LYS A 26 -39.05 -14.21 -28.62
C LYS A 26 -38.55 -13.91 -27.20
N ALA A 27 -38.26 -14.93 -26.40
CA ALA A 27 -37.73 -14.79 -25.04
C ALA A 27 -36.27 -14.27 -25.02
N ASN A 28 -35.41 -14.78 -25.91
CA ASN A 28 -34.01 -14.36 -25.99
C ASN A 28 -33.85 -12.92 -26.52
N LYS A 29 -34.81 -12.42 -27.31
CA LYS A 29 -34.86 -11.01 -27.72
C LYS A 29 -35.18 -10.09 -26.54
N GLN A 30 -36.14 -10.48 -25.70
CA GLN A 30 -36.45 -9.72 -24.47
C GLN A 30 -35.24 -9.68 -23.53
N LEU A 31 -34.51 -10.80 -23.38
CA LEU A 31 -33.27 -10.83 -22.60
C LEU A 31 -32.21 -9.83 -23.13
N LEU A 32 -32.06 -9.72 -24.44
CA LEU A 32 -31.12 -8.75 -25.06
C LEU A 32 -31.60 -7.30 -24.89
N GLU A 33 -32.91 -7.05 -25.04
CA GLU A 33 -33.51 -5.72 -24.86
C GLU A 33 -33.44 -5.23 -23.41
N GLN A 34 -33.45 -6.16 -22.44
CA GLN A 34 -33.33 -5.89 -21.00
C GLN A 34 -31.87 -5.88 -20.51
N TYR A 35 -30.90 -6.20 -21.37
CA TYR A 35 -29.49 -6.26 -20.99
C TYR A 35 -28.95 -4.86 -20.67
N LYS A 36 -28.74 -4.58 -19.37
CA LYS A 36 -28.27 -3.28 -18.86
C LYS A 36 -26.77 -3.02 -19.09
N GLY A 37 -26.06 -3.93 -19.76
CA GLY A 37 -24.63 -3.83 -20.06
C GLY A 37 -23.77 -4.78 -19.23
N PHE A 38 -22.46 -4.72 -19.47
CA PHE A 38 -21.47 -5.57 -18.81
C PHE A 38 -20.95 -4.92 -17.54
N ASN A 39 -21.10 -5.58 -16.39
CA ASN A 39 -20.58 -5.11 -15.11
C ASN A 39 -19.27 -5.82 -14.78
N GLN A 40 -18.15 -5.09 -14.86
CA GLN A 40 -16.82 -5.65 -14.64
C GLN A 40 -16.64 -6.32 -13.26
N VAL A 41 -17.40 -5.92 -12.23
CA VAL A 41 -17.27 -6.46 -10.87
C VAL A 41 -17.96 -7.82 -10.74
N THR A 42 -19.17 -7.96 -11.30
CA THR A 42 -19.98 -9.16 -11.16
C THR A 42 -19.78 -10.15 -12.30
N ASP A 43 -19.50 -9.65 -13.49
CA ASP A 43 -19.58 -10.42 -14.72
C ASP A 43 -18.20 -10.92 -15.18
N LEU A 44 -17.13 -10.20 -14.84
CA LEU A 44 -15.80 -10.45 -15.39
C LEU A 44 -15.28 -11.85 -15.07
N GLU A 45 -15.37 -12.29 -13.83
CA GLU A 45 -14.87 -13.62 -13.44
C GLU A 45 -15.62 -14.73 -14.19
N LYS A 46 -16.96 -14.66 -14.25
CA LYS A 46 -17.79 -15.58 -15.02
C LYS A 46 -17.42 -15.54 -16.50
N TYR A 47 -17.28 -14.35 -17.07
CA TYR A 47 -16.95 -14.14 -18.48
C TYR A 47 -15.58 -14.73 -18.85
N GLN A 48 -14.57 -14.48 -18.02
CA GLN A 48 -13.21 -14.99 -18.21
C GLN A 48 -13.14 -16.52 -18.15
N GLN A 49 -13.91 -17.14 -17.26
CA GLN A 49 -13.99 -18.61 -17.15
C GLN A 49 -14.72 -19.22 -18.35
N ILE A 50 -15.87 -18.66 -18.75
CA ILE A 50 -16.69 -19.18 -19.87
C ILE A 50 -15.92 -19.11 -21.19
N PHE A 51 -15.25 -17.98 -21.45
CA PHE A 51 -14.57 -17.75 -22.73
C PHE A 51 -13.07 -18.04 -22.70
N LYS A 52 -12.54 -18.50 -21.55
CA LYS A 52 -11.11 -18.78 -21.34
C LYS A 52 -10.21 -17.61 -21.73
N LEU A 53 -10.48 -16.45 -21.11
CA LEU A 53 -9.80 -15.18 -21.40
C LEU A 53 -9.07 -14.62 -20.18
N ASN A 54 -7.86 -14.11 -20.39
CA ASN A 54 -7.23 -13.14 -19.50
C ASN A 54 -7.53 -11.74 -20.00
N VAL A 55 -7.80 -10.78 -19.11
CA VAL A 55 -8.15 -9.40 -19.50
C VAL A 55 -7.12 -8.43 -18.96
N ILE A 56 -6.53 -7.61 -19.83
CA ILE A 56 -5.68 -6.49 -19.44
C ILE A 56 -6.39 -5.20 -19.85
N THR A 57 -6.58 -4.30 -18.89
CA THR A 57 -7.24 -3.01 -19.13
C THR A 57 -6.22 -1.88 -19.19
N TYR A 58 -6.45 -0.94 -20.09
CA TYR A 58 -5.65 0.25 -20.30
C TYR A 58 -6.54 1.48 -20.15
N THR A 59 -5.98 2.57 -19.65
CA THR A 59 -6.63 3.88 -19.56
C THR A 59 -5.74 4.94 -20.19
N CYS A 60 -6.32 6.05 -20.63
CA CYS A 60 -5.52 7.19 -21.08
C CYS A 60 -4.86 7.85 -19.86
N ASP A 61 -3.53 7.91 -19.84
CA ASP A 61 -2.78 8.78 -18.92
C ASP A 61 -2.90 10.20 -19.49
N GLU A 62 -3.88 10.97 -19.03
CA GLU A 62 -3.76 12.41 -19.20
C GLU A 62 -2.63 12.94 -18.29
N MET A 63 -1.80 13.82 -18.86
CA MET A 63 -0.85 14.71 -18.19
C MET A 63 0.63 14.25 -18.08
N LYS A 64 1.29 14.05 -19.23
CA LYS A 64 2.36 15.01 -19.52
C LYS A 64 1.70 16.13 -20.28
N HIS A 65 1.71 17.34 -19.74
CA HIS A 65 1.24 18.54 -20.42
C HIS A 65 1.61 18.46 -21.90
N LYS A 66 0.64 18.64 -22.82
CA LYS A 66 0.93 18.96 -24.22
C LYS A 66 1.57 20.34 -24.23
N ILE A 67 2.84 20.43 -23.83
CA ILE A 67 3.63 21.67 -23.89
C ILE A 67 3.96 21.93 -25.37
N ASN A 68 4.04 20.86 -26.17
CA ASN A 68 4.27 20.92 -27.60
C ASN A 68 3.20 20.15 -28.39
N SER A 69 2.92 20.59 -29.62
CA SER A 69 2.06 19.91 -30.61
C SER A 69 2.55 18.51 -31.05
N ARG A 70 3.66 18.03 -30.47
CA ARG A 70 4.26 16.72 -30.70
C ARG A 70 4.07 15.74 -29.53
N ASP A 71 3.51 16.20 -28.41
CA ASP A 71 3.23 15.35 -27.25
C ASP A 71 2.01 14.47 -27.55
N VAL A 72 2.24 13.15 -27.57
CA VAL A 72 1.21 12.15 -27.89
C VAL A 72 0.58 11.65 -26.59
N GLU A 73 -0.74 11.48 -26.59
CA GLU A 73 -1.48 10.82 -25.51
C GLU A 73 -0.84 9.46 -25.21
N GLN A 74 -0.51 9.24 -23.94
CA GLN A 74 0.04 7.98 -23.47
C GLN A 74 -1.08 7.17 -22.85
N PHE A 75 -1.09 5.88 -23.12
CA PHE A 75 -2.03 4.96 -22.50
C PHE A 75 -1.23 4.04 -21.59
N SER A 76 -1.63 3.98 -20.32
CA SER A 76 -1.02 3.10 -19.34
C SER A 76 -1.94 1.93 -19.05
N LYS A 77 -1.33 0.84 -18.59
CA LYS A 77 -2.07 -0.29 -18.08
C LYS A 77 -2.75 0.14 -16.76
N PHE A 78 -4.05 -0.05 -16.70
CA PHE A 78 -4.88 0.20 -15.54
C PHE A 78 -4.92 -1.03 -14.61
N ASP A 79 -5.24 -2.20 -15.16
CA ASP A 79 -5.33 -3.44 -14.38
C ASP A 79 -5.09 -4.72 -15.20
N GLU A 80 -4.82 -5.85 -14.53
CA GLU A 80 -4.80 -7.19 -15.13
C GLU A 80 -5.60 -8.22 -14.33
N TYR A 81 -6.33 -9.04 -15.08
CA TYR A 81 -7.10 -10.17 -14.56
C TYR A 81 -6.61 -11.42 -15.26
N ILE A 82 -5.75 -12.19 -14.60
CA ILE A 82 -5.17 -13.42 -15.12
C ILE A 82 -5.76 -14.60 -14.32
N ILE A 83 -6.49 -15.47 -15.00
CA ILE A 83 -7.05 -16.70 -14.41
C ILE A 83 -6.10 -17.87 -14.65
N ASP A 84 -5.65 -18.04 -15.90
CA ASP A 84 -4.80 -19.15 -16.32
C ASP A 84 -3.85 -18.67 -17.42
N LYS A 85 -2.58 -19.10 -17.41
CA LYS A 85 -1.59 -18.70 -18.41
C LYS A 85 -1.93 -19.19 -19.81
N ASP A 86 -2.70 -20.28 -19.92
CA ASP A 86 -3.10 -20.87 -21.19
C ASP A 86 -4.32 -20.15 -21.81
N TYR A 87 -4.95 -19.23 -21.07
CA TYR A 87 -6.09 -18.46 -21.56
C TYR A 87 -5.64 -17.35 -22.52
N LEU A 88 -6.48 -17.05 -23.51
CA LEU A 88 -6.20 -16.00 -24.47
C LEU A 88 -6.23 -14.64 -23.77
N THR A 89 -5.14 -13.87 -23.90
CA THR A 89 -5.08 -12.53 -23.31
C THR A 89 -5.68 -11.50 -24.26
N VAL A 90 -6.70 -10.79 -23.78
CA VAL A 90 -7.33 -9.67 -24.49
C VAL A 90 -6.97 -8.35 -23.83
N ASN A 91 -6.62 -7.37 -24.67
CA ASN A 91 -6.32 -6.01 -24.24
C ASN A 91 -7.55 -5.13 -24.48
N VAL A 92 -7.96 -4.37 -23.47
CA VAL A 92 -9.16 -3.53 -23.49
C VAL A 92 -8.77 -2.11 -23.10
N LEU A 93 -9.18 -1.13 -23.89
CA LEU A 93 -9.05 0.29 -23.56
C LEU A 93 -10.34 0.79 -22.90
N LEU A 94 -10.23 1.36 -21.72
CA LEU A 94 -11.33 2.01 -21.01
C LEU A 94 -11.30 3.50 -21.33
N ILE A 95 -12.38 4.00 -21.95
CA ILE A 95 -12.55 5.40 -22.31
C ILE A 95 -13.77 5.97 -21.57
N PRO A 96 -13.59 6.91 -20.63
CA PRO A 96 -14.72 7.61 -20.03
C PRO A 96 -15.35 8.54 -21.08
N LEU A 97 -16.65 8.36 -21.36
CA LEU A 97 -17.39 9.28 -22.21
C LEU A 97 -17.90 10.46 -21.38
N GLN A 98 -17.33 11.64 -21.64
CA GLN A 98 -17.68 12.89 -20.92
C GLN A 98 -19.17 13.26 -21.01
N LEU A 99 -19.89 12.79 -22.04
CA LEU A 99 -21.29 13.18 -22.30
C LEU A 99 -22.34 12.18 -21.77
N VAL A 100 -21.97 10.92 -21.46
CA VAL A 100 -22.96 9.85 -21.18
C VAL A 100 -22.76 9.20 -19.80
N ASN A 101 -21.77 9.63 -19.01
CA ASN A 101 -21.45 9.04 -17.69
C ASN A 101 -21.24 7.51 -17.73
N GLU A 102 -20.75 7.01 -18.87
CA GLU A 102 -20.46 5.61 -19.13
C GLU A 102 -18.97 5.43 -19.47
N ILE A 103 -18.42 4.28 -19.12
CA ILE A 103 -17.07 3.87 -19.53
C ILE A 103 -17.21 2.93 -20.71
N HIS A 104 -16.70 3.34 -21.86
CA HIS A 104 -16.63 2.47 -23.03
C HIS A 104 -15.40 1.56 -22.93
N ALA A 105 -15.64 0.26 -23.02
CA ALA A 105 -14.61 -0.75 -23.17
C ALA A 105 -14.38 -1.05 -24.66
N MET A 106 -13.19 -0.75 -25.17
CA MET A 106 -12.82 -0.97 -26.55
C MET A 106 -11.77 -2.08 -26.66
N TYR A 107 -12.03 -3.07 -27.51
CA TYR A 107 -11.03 -4.09 -27.81
C TYR A 107 -9.84 -3.46 -28.55
N ILE A 108 -8.63 -3.71 -28.03
CA ILE A 108 -7.39 -3.25 -28.64
C ILE A 108 -6.87 -4.34 -29.58
N SER A 109 -7.02 -4.12 -30.89
CA SER A 109 -6.49 -5.04 -31.91
C SER A 109 -4.98 -4.90 -32.13
N ASP A 110 -4.45 -3.70 -31.90
CA ASP A 110 -3.03 -3.37 -32.09
C ASP A 110 -2.61 -2.44 -30.97
N ILE A 111 -2.01 -3.05 -29.95
CA ILE A 111 -1.68 -2.34 -28.72
C ILE A 111 -0.52 -1.37 -28.91
N ASP A 112 0.41 -1.67 -29.81
CA ASP A 112 1.55 -0.81 -30.11
C ASP A 112 1.09 0.53 -30.71
N LYS A 113 0.03 0.50 -31.53
CA LYS A 113 -0.57 1.74 -32.05
C LYS A 113 -1.28 2.55 -30.98
N VAL A 114 -2.00 1.91 -30.06
CA VAL A 114 -2.73 2.61 -28.99
C VAL A 114 -1.76 3.30 -28.05
N ILE A 115 -0.75 2.61 -27.56
CA ILE A 115 0.23 3.17 -26.62
C ILE A 115 1.30 4.05 -27.28
N ASN A 116 1.25 4.23 -28.61
CA ASN A 116 2.24 4.93 -29.42
C ASN A 116 3.69 4.52 -29.08
N GLY A 117 3.90 3.21 -28.95
CA GLY A 117 5.15 2.59 -28.54
C GLY A 117 5.12 1.10 -28.87
N LYS A 118 6.19 0.37 -28.55
CA LYS A 118 6.21 -1.08 -28.68
C LYS A 118 6.20 -1.71 -27.31
N LEU A 119 5.22 -2.55 -27.03
CA LEU A 119 5.26 -3.37 -25.83
C LEU A 119 6.43 -4.34 -25.91
N CYS A 120 6.99 -4.66 -24.75
CA CYS A 120 7.94 -5.74 -24.67
C CYS A 120 7.31 -7.03 -25.24
N PRO A 121 7.95 -7.72 -26.21
CA PRO A 121 7.42 -8.97 -26.78
C PRO A 121 7.29 -10.09 -25.74
N ASN A 122 8.04 -10.02 -24.64
CA ASN A 122 7.88 -10.91 -23.50
C ASN A 122 6.75 -10.42 -22.57
N ASN A 123 5.86 -9.52 -22.99
CA ASN A 123 4.69 -9.04 -22.26
C ASN A 123 4.94 -8.63 -20.78
N CYS A 124 6.16 -8.18 -20.44
CA CYS A 124 6.53 -7.67 -19.11
C CYS A 124 6.18 -6.19 -18.90
N GLN A 125 5.23 -5.69 -19.69
CA GLN A 125 4.51 -4.43 -19.48
C GLN A 125 5.35 -3.14 -19.64
N MET A 126 6.61 -3.26 -20.08
CA MET A 126 7.43 -2.11 -20.49
C MET A 126 7.07 -1.66 -21.91
N ILE A 127 6.87 -0.34 -22.07
CA ILE A 127 6.55 0.31 -23.34
C ILE A 127 7.81 1.04 -23.84
N PHE A 128 8.21 0.74 -25.07
CA PHE A 128 9.36 1.36 -25.72
C PHE A 128 8.90 2.37 -26.76
N ASN A 129 9.29 3.63 -26.61
CA ASN A 129 9.01 4.62 -27.64
C ASN A 129 9.84 4.28 -28.90
N THR A 130 9.16 3.86 -29.97
CA THR A 130 9.79 3.47 -31.25
C THR A 130 10.43 4.65 -31.98
N LYS A 131 10.04 5.89 -31.64
CA LYS A 131 10.63 7.13 -32.18
C LYS A 131 11.93 7.54 -31.47
N ASN A 132 12.29 6.88 -30.37
CA ASN A 132 13.56 7.15 -29.69
C ASN A 132 14.74 6.61 -30.52
N GLN A 133 15.75 7.45 -30.78
CA GLN A 133 16.98 7.07 -31.48
C GLN A 133 17.72 5.88 -30.84
N HIS A 134 17.52 5.64 -29.54
CA HIS A 134 18.11 4.53 -28.79
C HIS A 134 17.18 3.32 -28.63
N TYR A 135 15.99 3.33 -29.24
CA TYR A 135 14.98 2.27 -29.13
C TYR A 135 15.57 0.85 -29.25
N LYS A 136 16.37 0.58 -30.28
CA LYS A 136 16.97 -0.75 -30.51
C LYS A 136 17.89 -1.19 -29.37
N ARG A 137 18.71 -0.26 -28.85
CA ARG A 137 19.64 -0.51 -27.75
C ARG A 137 18.88 -0.75 -26.44
N ASP A 138 17.88 0.10 -26.17
CA ASP A 138 17.13 0.07 -24.92
C ASP A 138 16.22 -1.17 -24.86
N LEU A 139 15.58 -1.53 -25.98
CA LEU A 139 14.84 -2.77 -26.13
C LEU A 139 15.76 -3.99 -25.97
N ALA A 140 16.93 -4.03 -26.63
CA ALA A 140 17.86 -5.15 -26.51
C ALA A 140 18.40 -5.31 -25.08
N ARG A 141 18.72 -4.19 -24.41
CA ARG A 141 19.13 -4.20 -23.00
C ARG A 141 18.03 -4.73 -22.10
N HIS A 142 16.79 -4.31 -22.34
CA HIS A 142 15.65 -4.79 -21.59
C HIS A 142 15.37 -6.28 -21.83
N LEU A 143 15.34 -6.73 -23.08
CA LEU A 143 15.11 -8.13 -23.44
C LEU A 143 16.18 -9.09 -22.91
N LYS A 144 17.40 -8.61 -22.66
CA LYS A 144 18.45 -9.39 -22.00
C LYS A 144 18.05 -9.83 -20.58
N TYR A 145 17.16 -9.09 -19.91
CA TYR A 145 16.76 -9.33 -18.52
C TYR A 145 15.25 -9.53 -18.33
N CYS A 146 14.41 -9.21 -19.31
CA CYS A 146 12.96 -9.38 -19.22
C CYS A 146 12.54 -10.82 -19.57
N GLN A 147 11.84 -11.48 -18.64
CA GLN A 147 11.49 -12.89 -18.76
C GLN A 147 10.08 -13.19 -19.28
N GLY A 148 9.16 -12.23 -19.30
CA GLY A 148 7.75 -12.58 -19.44
C GLY A 148 6.84 -11.72 -18.60
N PRO A 149 5.50 -11.84 -18.71
CA PRO A 149 4.64 -11.77 -17.54
C PRO A 149 4.94 -13.03 -16.70
N GLU A 150 6.14 -13.09 -16.11
CA GLU A 150 6.50 -14.18 -15.23
C GLU A 150 5.85 -13.92 -13.86
N THR A 151 4.86 -14.76 -13.57
CA THR A 151 4.42 -15.06 -12.19
C THR A 151 5.54 -15.65 -11.33
N ALA A 152 6.71 -15.96 -11.90
CA ALA A 152 7.93 -16.15 -11.14
C ALA A 152 8.48 -14.76 -10.80
N LYS A 153 8.00 -14.20 -9.69
CA LYS A 153 8.67 -13.06 -9.05
C LYS A 153 10.15 -13.42 -8.94
N GLN A 154 11.01 -12.87 -9.81
CA GLN A 154 12.45 -12.94 -9.60
C GLN A 154 12.71 -12.34 -8.24
N VAL A 155 13.46 -13.08 -7.45
CA VAL A 155 13.68 -12.75 -6.06
C VAL A 155 14.76 -11.69 -6.05
N LYS A 156 14.33 -10.43 -5.94
CA LYS A 156 15.28 -9.34 -5.75
C LYS A 156 15.70 -9.31 -4.29
N LEU A 157 16.83 -9.94 -4.02
CA LEU A 157 17.46 -9.90 -2.70
C LEU A 157 18.25 -8.60 -2.53
N ASP A 158 18.34 -8.12 -1.31
CA ASP A 158 19.23 -7.01 -0.98
C ASP A 158 20.69 -7.43 -1.20
N HIS A 159 21.55 -6.53 -1.68
CA HIS A 159 22.98 -6.81 -1.78
C HIS A 159 23.63 -7.09 -0.43
N LEU A 160 23.13 -6.45 0.63
CA LEU A 160 23.57 -6.61 2.01
C LEU A 160 22.37 -7.01 2.87
N PRO A 161 22.53 -7.96 3.82
CA PRO A 161 21.47 -8.28 4.76
C PRO A 161 21.08 -7.02 5.53
N LYS A 162 19.78 -6.70 5.55
CA LYS A 162 19.23 -5.59 6.32
C LYS A 162 18.52 -6.14 7.55
N PRO A 163 18.74 -5.57 8.73
CA PRO A 163 18.00 -6.02 9.89
C PRO A 163 16.51 -5.74 9.74
N TYR A 164 15.69 -6.64 10.28
CA TYR A 164 14.25 -6.51 10.19
C TYR A 164 13.71 -5.73 11.41
N TYR A 165 13.48 -4.43 11.23
CA TYR A 165 12.91 -3.50 12.23
C TYR A 165 11.76 -2.67 11.62
N PRO A 166 10.62 -3.30 11.27
CA PRO A 166 9.55 -2.66 10.50
C PRO A 166 8.93 -1.43 11.19
N HIS A 167 9.06 -1.31 12.52
CA HIS A 167 8.58 -0.18 13.29
C HIS A 167 9.33 1.13 13.02
N ILE A 168 10.61 1.07 12.60
CA ILE A 168 11.44 2.27 12.28
C ILE A 168 11.67 2.40 10.77
N SER A 169 11.88 1.27 10.07
CA SER A 169 12.41 1.26 8.70
C SER A 169 11.54 1.94 7.66
N ASN A 170 10.23 2.04 7.92
CA ASN A 170 9.24 2.45 6.93
C ASN A 170 8.93 3.96 6.94
N ASN A 171 9.43 4.70 7.93
CA ASN A 171 9.18 6.12 8.08
C ASN A 171 10.51 6.88 8.29
N LYS A 172 10.87 7.75 7.33
CA LYS A 172 12.13 8.54 7.38
C LYS A 172 12.13 9.57 8.52
N LEU A 173 10.99 10.21 8.79
CA LEU A 173 10.86 11.14 9.90
C LEU A 173 11.08 10.42 11.22
N LEU A 174 10.44 9.25 11.40
CA LEU A 174 10.65 8.42 12.58
C LEU A 174 12.12 7.97 12.70
N GLN A 175 12.77 7.58 11.60
CA GLN A 175 14.21 7.29 11.61
C GLN A 175 15.03 8.46 12.13
N LYS A 176 14.76 9.68 11.65
CA LYS A 176 15.48 10.89 12.06
C LYS A 176 15.23 11.21 13.54
N LEU A 177 13.99 11.12 13.99
CA LEU A 177 13.61 11.37 15.39
C LEU A 177 14.20 10.34 16.35
N VAL A 178 14.20 9.05 15.99
CA VAL A 178 14.88 8.00 16.77
C VAL A 178 16.39 8.26 16.81
N ALA A 179 16.99 8.61 15.67
CA ALA A 179 18.43 8.86 15.59
C ALA A 179 18.90 10.04 16.44
N THR A 180 18.05 11.06 16.60
CA THR A 180 18.33 12.29 17.37
C THR A 180 17.79 12.25 18.80
N GLY A 181 17.13 11.16 19.21
CA GLY A 181 16.54 11.03 20.55
C GLY A 181 15.28 11.87 20.77
N GLN A 182 14.60 12.31 19.69
CA GLN A 182 13.44 13.20 19.71
C GLN A 182 12.10 12.47 19.48
N GLN A 183 12.08 11.13 19.55
CA GLN A 183 10.89 10.32 19.27
C GLN A 183 9.67 10.64 20.16
N ASP A 184 9.88 11.19 21.36
CA ASP A 184 8.79 11.57 22.28
C ASP A 184 8.01 12.81 21.83
N GLN A 185 8.50 13.54 20.83
CA GLN A 185 7.78 14.67 20.23
C GLN A 185 6.64 14.23 19.30
N LEU A 186 6.61 12.95 18.90
CA LEU A 186 5.54 12.44 18.06
C LEU A 186 4.23 12.32 18.83
N THR A 187 3.15 12.64 18.14
CA THR A 187 1.77 12.42 18.60
C THR A 187 1.07 11.45 17.66
N PRO A 188 0.06 10.70 18.13
CA PRO A 188 -0.72 9.83 17.27
C PRO A 188 -1.50 10.65 16.23
N THR A 189 -1.64 10.10 15.02
CA THR A 189 -2.45 10.71 13.96
C THR A 189 -3.94 10.55 14.28
N LEU A 190 -4.58 11.62 14.76
CA LEU A 190 -6.01 11.64 15.09
C LEU A 190 -6.87 12.42 14.07
N ASN A 191 -6.24 13.02 13.06
CA ASN A 191 -6.97 13.68 11.98
C ASN A 191 -7.09 12.75 10.77
N TYR A 192 -8.32 12.33 10.49
CA TYR A 192 -8.68 11.42 9.40
C TYR A 192 -10.15 11.61 9.02
N ILE A 193 -10.56 10.98 7.92
CA ILE A 193 -11.93 11.02 7.42
C ILE A 193 -12.52 9.62 7.52
N THR A 194 -13.75 9.48 8.01
CA THR A 194 -14.57 8.27 7.86
C THR A 194 -15.62 8.48 6.78
N PHE A 195 -16.02 7.42 6.08
CA PHE A 195 -17.08 7.50 5.07
C PHE A 195 -17.86 6.19 4.96
N ASP A 196 -19.07 6.29 4.39
CA ASP A 196 -19.95 5.16 4.14
C ASP A 196 -20.93 5.51 3.01
N PHE A 197 -21.31 4.51 2.21
CA PHE A 197 -22.34 4.62 1.18
C PHE A 197 -23.58 3.83 1.59
N GLU A 198 -24.75 4.39 1.29
CA GLU A 198 -25.96 3.59 1.18
C GLU A 198 -26.29 3.32 -0.27
N THR A 199 -26.85 2.15 -0.51
CA THR A 199 -27.26 1.70 -1.84
C THR A 199 -28.71 1.29 -1.86
N VAL A 200 -29.29 1.28 -3.05
CA VAL A 200 -30.63 0.77 -3.30
C VAL A 200 -30.57 -0.34 -4.34
N GLU A 201 -31.39 -1.37 -4.16
CA GLU A 201 -31.50 -2.49 -5.10
C GLU A 201 -32.21 -2.06 -6.39
N ASN A 202 -31.56 -2.27 -7.52
CA ASN A 202 -32.10 -2.14 -8.87
C ASN A 202 -32.32 -3.55 -9.43
N ILE A 203 -33.57 -4.01 -9.39
CA ILE A 203 -33.94 -5.35 -9.86
C ILE A 203 -33.91 -5.34 -11.39
N VAL A 204 -33.05 -6.16 -12.00
CA VAL A 204 -32.84 -6.18 -13.45
C VAL A 204 -33.67 -7.29 -14.13
N ASN A 205 -33.98 -8.38 -13.42
CA ASN A 205 -34.78 -9.50 -13.92
C ASN A 205 -35.62 -10.12 -12.79
N GLU A 206 -36.91 -10.37 -13.04
CA GLU A 206 -37.82 -11.03 -12.07
C GLU A 206 -37.57 -12.53 -11.93
N ASP A 207 -37.06 -13.20 -12.99
CA ASP A 207 -36.93 -14.67 -13.05
C ASP A 207 -35.57 -15.21 -12.58
N ASN A 208 -34.52 -14.37 -12.56
CA ASN A 208 -33.19 -14.71 -12.03
C ASN A 208 -32.76 -13.55 -11.14
N VAL A 209 -32.62 -13.80 -9.83
CA VAL A 209 -32.29 -12.83 -8.77
C VAL A 209 -30.90 -12.22 -8.98
N LEU A 210 -30.79 -11.29 -9.93
CA LEU A 210 -29.63 -10.43 -10.14
C LEU A 210 -30.08 -9.00 -9.83
N ALA A 211 -29.95 -8.62 -8.55
CA ALA A 211 -30.11 -7.25 -8.10
C ALA A 211 -28.78 -6.51 -8.27
N GLN A 212 -28.79 -5.38 -8.99
CA GLN A 212 -27.66 -4.46 -9.07
C GLN A 212 -27.82 -3.41 -7.98
N LEU A 213 -26.75 -3.06 -7.27
CA LEU A 213 -26.80 -2.04 -6.22
C LEU A 213 -26.38 -0.68 -6.80
N GLU A 214 -27.26 0.31 -6.70
CA GLU A 214 -26.99 1.68 -7.11
C GLU A 214 -26.76 2.58 -5.89
N PRO A 215 -25.81 3.52 -5.93
CA PRO A 215 -25.60 4.49 -4.85
C PRO A 215 -26.85 5.34 -4.59
N LEU A 216 -27.30 5.36 -3.33
CA LEU A 216 -28.42 6.16 -2.85
C LEU A 216 -27.93 7.44 -2.16
N SER A 217 -26.91 7.32 -1.33
CA SER A 217 -26.29 8.44 -0.61
C SER A 217 -24.87 8.10 -0.15
N VAL A 218 -24.12 9.14 0.20
CA VAL A 218 -22.79 9.04 0.80
C VAL A 218 -22.69 10.02 1.95
N ALA A 219 -22.16 9.55 3.07
CA ALA A 219 -21.80 10.40 4.20
C ALA A 219 -20.30 10.29 4.47
N SER A 220 -19.74 11.36 5.01
CA SER A 220 -18.39 11.33 5.60
C SER A 220 -18.31 12.20 6.85
N ALA A 221 -17.42 11.83 7.76
CA ALA A 221 -17.08 12.63 8.93
C ALA A 221 -15.57 12.79 9.03
N ALA A 222 -15.09 14.03 9.10
CA ALA A 222 -13.68 14.32 9.32
C ALA A 222 -13.45 14.77 10.74
N THR A 223 -12.44 14.17 11.39
CA THR A 223 -11.91 14.62 12.68
C THR A 223 -10.73 15.54 12.41
N ILE A 224 -10.79 16.77 12.91
CA ILE A 224 -9.74 17.78 12.78
C ILE A 224 -9.57 18.44 14.15
N ASN A 225 -8.45 18.19 14.83
CA ASN A 225 -8.14 18.73 16.16
C ASN A 225 -9.33 18.55 17.14
N ASP A 226 -9.81 17.30 17.26
CA ASP A 226 -10.96 16.86 18.06
C ASP A 226 -12.34 17.43 17.65
N GLN A 227 -12.41 18.25 16.61
CA GLN A 227 -13.66 18.71 16.03
C GLN A 227 -14.11 17.78 14.90
N VAL A 228 -15.42 17.48 14.87
CA VAL A 228 -16.01 16.61 13.84
C VAL A 228 -16.83 17.45 12.88
N THR A 229 -16.46 17.44 11.60
CA THR A 229 -17.24 18.02 10.50
C THR A 229 -17.83 16.91 9.63
N THR A 230 -19.06 17.07 9.15
CA THR A 230 -19.77 16.02 8.40
C THR A 230 -20.20 16.51 7.03
N LEU A 231 -20.08 15.65 6.02
CA LEU A 231 -20.63 15.85 4.68
C LEU A 231 -21.71 14.80 4.41
N TYR A 232 -22.71 15.17 3.63
CA TYR A 232 -23.78 14.27 3.20
C TYR A 232 -24.27 14.69 1.81
N PHE A 233 -24.35 13.71 0.91
CA PHE A 233 -24.89 13.87 -0.43
C PHE A 233 -25.80 12.67 -0.76
N ASP A 234 -26.89 12.90 -1.46
CA ASP A 234 -27.82 11.87 -1.90
C ASP A 234 -28.31 12.12 -3.32
N LEU A 235 -29.13 11.21 -3.86
CA LEU A 235 -29.68 11.30 -5.22
C LEU A 235 -30.49 12.57 -5.49
N ARG A 236 -30.96 13.31 -4.47
CA ARG A 236 -31.66 14.60 -4.64
C ARG A 236 -30.69 15.72 -5.03
N ASN A 237 -29.39 15.55 -4.80
CA ASN A 237 -28.35 16.49 -5.23
C ASN A 237 -28.03 16.42 -6.73
N GLY A 238 -28.57 15.43 -7.46
CA GLY A 238 -28.30 15.20 -8.88
C GLY A 238 -27.63 13.85 -9.12
N THR A 239 -27.52 13.45 -10.39
CA THR A 239 -26.87 12.18 -10.78
C THR A 239 -25.35 12.20 -10.60
N ASP A 240 -24.77 13.39 -10.37
CA ASP A 240 -23.36 13.66 -10.15
C ASP A 240 -23.02 13.90 -8.66
N PHE A 241 -23.91 13.52 -7.74
CA PHE A 241 -23.72 13.76 -6.30
C PHE A 241 -22.43 13.14 -5.74
N ILE A 242 -21.95 12.05 -6.33
CA ILE A 242 -20.68 11.40 -5.94
C ILE A 242 -19.49 12.26 -6.37
N GLU A 243 -19.53 12.85 -7.57
CA GLU A 243 -18.53 13.82 -8.01
C GLU A 243 -18.53 15.06 -7.13
N GLN A 244 -19.71 15.57 -6.75
CA GLN A 244 -19.84 16.68 -5.81
C GLN A 244 -19.22 16.33 -4.45
N TRP A 245 -19.50 15.13 -3.93
CA TRP A 245 -18.90 14.63 -2.68
C TRP A 245 -17.38 14.48 -2.79
N ILE A 246 -16.85 13.91 -3.88
CA ILE A 246 -15.40 13.78 -4.10
C ILE A 246 -14.73 15.17 -4.07
N CYS A 247 -15.31 16.17 -4.72
CA CYS A 247 -14.76 17.53 -4.70
C CYS A 247 -14.70 18.08 -3.26
N GLN A 248 -15.80 17.97 -2.49
CA GLN A 248 -15.81 18.40 -1.08
C GLN A 248 -14.89 17.56 -0.19
N LEU A 249 -14.69 16.28 -0.51
CA LEU A 249 -13.78 15.40 0.22
C LEU A 249 -12.34 15.91 0.13
N PHE A 250 -11.89 16.37 -1.04
CA PHE A 250 -10.56 16.98 -1.20
C PHE A 250 -10.43 18.29 -0.41
N GLU A 251 -11.45 19.15 -0.41
CA GLU A 251 -11.46 20.39 0.39
C GLU A 251 -11.34 20.13 1.89
N VAL A 252 -12.04 19.11 2.39
CA VAL A 252 -11.92 18.68 3.79
C VAL A 252 -10.55 18.04 4.05
N ALA A 253 -10.04 17.26 3.09
CA ALA A 253 -8.74 16.61 3.21
C ALA A 253 -7.57 17.61 3.26
N ILE A 254 -7.68 18.80 2.64
CA ILE A 254 -6.71 19.89 2.82
C ILE A 254 -6.56 20.21 4.31
N LYS A 255 -7.69 20.47 4.99
CA LYS A 255 -7.68 20.84 6.42
C LYS A 255 -7.16 19.71 7.31
N VAL A 256 -7.51 18.46 6.98
CA VAL A 256 -6.98 17.27 7.68
C VAL A 256 -5.47 17.17 7.47
N ASN A 257 -4.99 17.40 6.25
CA ASN A 257 -3.56 17.36 5.95
C ASN A 257 -2.82 18.47 6.70
N GLU A 258 -3.30 19.72 6.65
CA GLU A 258 -2.73 20.86 7.38
C GLU A 258 -2.60 20.57 8.89
N ALA A 259 -3.67 20.04 9.50
CA ALA A 259 -3.66 19.65 10.91
C ALA A 259 -2.67 18.50 11.22
N ASN A 260 -2.50 17.56 10.28
CA ASN A 260 -1.48 16.51 10.42
C ASN A 260 -0.06 17.05 10.27
N GLN A 261 0.17 17.96 9.32
CA GLN A 261 1.48 18.59 9.12
C GLN A 261 1.88 19.47 10.30
N SER A 262 0.93 20.19 10.93
CA SER A 262 1.22 21.01 12.12
C SER A 262 1.66 20.18 13.34
N ASN A 263 1.34 18.88 13.36
CA ASN A 263 1.74 17.97 14.43
C ASN A 263 3.10 17.30 14.16
N ILE A 264 3.71 17.53 12.99
CA ILE A 264 5.03 17.01 12.66
C ILE A 264 6.10 17.91 13.28
N PRO A 265 7.04 17.37 14.08
CA PRO A 265 8.14 18.15 14.62
C PRO A 265 9.00 18.77 13.51
N ASP A 266 9.48 20.00 13.72
CA ASP A 266 10.35 20.69 12.78
C ASP A 266 11.74 20.03 12.76
N VAL A 267 11.97 19.18 11.76
CA VAL A 267 13.19 18.40 11.61
C VAL A 267 13.65 18.41 10.16
N THR A 268 14.89 18.85 9.94
CA THR A 268 15.53 18.85 8.62
C THR A 268 16.14 17.48 8.32
N ILE A 269 15.84 16.93 7.13
CA ILE A 269 16.47 15.71 6.59
C ILE A 269 17.31 16.10 5.38
N GLU A 270 18.63 15.95 5.47
CA GLU A 270 19.56 16.38 4.43
C GLU A 270 19.87 15.23 3.45
N ASP A 271 19.08 15.09 2.36
CA ASP A 271 19.33 14.13 1.28
C ASP A 271 19.55 14.87 -0.07
N LYS A 272 20.80 14.99 -0.56
CA LYS A 272 21.14 15.77 -1.78
C LYS A 272 20.53 15.24 -3.09
N HIS A 273 20.18 13.96 -3.16
CA HIS A 273 19.59 13.35 -4.37
C HIS A 273 18.08 13.55 -4.51
N GLN A 274 17.39 14.13 -3.51
CA GLN A 274 15.95 14.43 -3.66
C GLN A 274 15.69 15.62 -4.60
N HIS A 275 16.64 16.56 -4.71
CA HIS A 275 16.46 17.78 -5.49
C HIS A 275 16.85 17.69 -6.99
N GLN A 276 17.64 16.70 -7.41
CA GLN A 276 18.11 16.62 -8.82
C GLN A 276 17.13 15.94 -9.80
N HIS A 277 16.07 15.28 -9.29
CA HIS A 277 15.05 14.63 -10.13
C HIS A 277 13.60 15.06 -9.84
N GLY A 278 13.38 16.14 -9.07
CA GLY A 278 12.02 16.64 -8.78
C GLY A 278 11.14 15.64 -8.02
N VAL A 279 11.73 14.66 -7.33
CA VAL A 279 10.99 13.73 -6.49
C VAL A 279 10.76 14.42 -5.15
N MET A 280 9.60 15.06 -5.03
CA MET A 280 9.05 15.57 -3.76
C MET A 280 9.35 14.58 -2.62
N PRO A 281 9.71 15.06 -1.41
CA PRO A 281 9.64 14.22 -0.22
C PRO A 281 8.23 13.64 -0.18
N TYR A 282 8.12 12.32 0.03
CA TYR A 282 6.87 11.52 0.01
C TYR A 282 5.60 12.37 0.09
N LYS A 283 4.82 12.38 -1.01
CA LYS A 283 3.52 13.05 -1.04
C LYS A 283 2.70 12.58 0.17
N SER A 284 2.28 13.53 1.01
CA SER A 284 1.60 13.22 2.27
C SER A 284 0.29 12.46 2.00
N GLN A 285 -0.17 11.65 2.95
CA GLN A 285 -1.35 10.81 2.74
C GLN A 285 -2.40 11.06 3.82
N VAL A 286 -3.61 11.47 3.40
CA VAL A 286 -4.77 11.64 4.27
C VAL A 286 -5.55 10.33 4.30
N SER A 287 -5.75 9.77 5.49
CA SER A 287 -6.49 8.52 5.65
C SER A 287 -8.00 8.74 5.53
N VAL A 288 -8.63 7.96 4.65
CA VAL A 288 -10.08 7.90 4.43
C VAL A 288 -10.55 6.48 4.76
N ILE A 289 -11.33 6.33 5.81
CA ILE A 289 -11.59 5.05 6.48
C ILE A 289 -13.05 4.66 6.29
N GLY A 290 -13.30 3.52 5.66
CA GLY A 290 -14.64 2.93 5.59
C GLY A 290 -14.77 1.68 6.45
N PHE A 291 -15.99 1.16 6.56
CA PHE A 291 -16.29 -0.11 7.20
C PHE A 291 -16.71 -1.13 6.16
N ASN A 292 -15.94 -2.21 5.98
CA ASN A 292 -16.19 -3.19 4.91
C ASN A 292 -16.12 -2.59 3.50
N SER A 293 -15.37 -1.49 3.35
CA SER A 293 -15.35 -0.65 2.15
C SER A 293 -14.46 -1.17 1.02
N LYS A 294 -13.53 -2.09 1.31
CA LYS A 294 -12.55 -2.60 0.32
C LYS A 294 -13.19 -3.15 -0.95
N LYS A 295 -14.32 -3.82 -0.79
CA LYS A 295 -15.02 -4.50 -1.88
C LYS A 295 -16.27 -3.75 -2.31
N PHE A 296 -16.95 -3.08 -1.38
CA PHE A 296 -18.25 -2.50 -1.66
C PHE A 296 -18.11 -1.05 -2.12
N ASP A 297 -17.80 -0.13 -1.20
CA ASP A 297 -17.78 1.30 -1.49
C ASP A 297 -16.72 1.69 -2.52
N MET A 298 -15.54 1.06 -2.47
CA MET A 298 -14.48 1.36 -3.43
C MET A 298 -14.87 1.03 -4.89
N ASN A 299 -15.73 0.03 -5.09
CA ASN A 299 -16.24 -0.29 -6.43
C ASN A 299 -17.25 0.77 -6.91
N LEU A 300 -18.09 1.30 -6.01
CA LEU A 300 -18.99 2.40 -6.32
C LEU A 300 -18.21 3.66 -6.68
N LEU A 301 -17.11 3.92 -5.97
CA LEU A 301 -16.25 5.08 -6.18
C LEU A 301 -15.39 5.00 -7.45
N LEU A 302 -14.96 3.81 -7.86
CA LEU A 302 -13.94 3.66 -8.90
C LEU A 302 -14.31 4.35 -10.21
N LYS A 303 -15.56 4.18 -10.67
CA LYS A 303 -16.05 4.81 -11.91
C LYS A 303 -15.96 6.35 -11.86
N HIS A 304 -16.18 6.94 -10.69
CA HIS A 304 -16.15 8.39 -10.49
C HIS A 304 -14.72 8.93 -10.27
N LEU A 305 -13.86 8.15 -9.61
CA LEU A 305 -12.45 8.53 -9.42
C LEU A 305 -11.68 8.57 -10.75
N VAL A 306 -11.91 7.59 -11.64
CA VAL A 306 -11.29 7.55 -12.98
C VAL A 306 -11.68 8.76 -13.83
N LYS A 307 -12.89 9.29 -13.65
CA LYS A 307 -13.40 10.48 -14.36
C LYS A 307 -12.71 11.79 -13.92
N ASN A 308 -12.29 11.89 -12.66
CA ASN A 308 -11.77 13.12 -12.05
C ASN A 308 -10.24 13.30 -12.19
N LYS A 309 -9.60 12.81 -13.26
CA LYS A 309 -8.15 12.95 -13.50
C LYS A 309 -7.27 12.47 -12.33
N THR A 310 -7.73 11.47 -11.58
CA THR A 310 -6.97 10.91 -10.46
C THR A 310 -6.11 9.74 -10.93
N LYS A 311 -4.87 9.68 -10.47
CA LYS A 311 -4.04 8.48 -10.56
C LYS A 311 -4.38 7.57 -9.38
N ILE A 312 -4.83 6.35 -9.67
CA ILE A 312 -5.24 5.37 -8.66
C ILE A 312 -4.16 4.29 -8.55
N GLN A 313 -3.74 3.97 -7.33
CA GLN A 313 -2.79 2.89 -7.05
C GLN A 313 -3.40 1.92 -6.03
N TYR A 314 -3.46 0.65 -6.40
CA TYR A 314 -3.94 -0.42 -5.52
C TYR A 314 -2.79 -1.15 -4.84
N MET A 315 -2.97 -1.47 -3.56
CA MET A 315 -2.14 -2.45 -2.88
C MET A 315 -2.94 -3.74 -2.67
N GLY A 316 -2.68 -4.75 -3.52
CA GLY A 316 -3.48 -5.98 -3.60
C GLY A 316 -3.99 -6.19 -5.03
N SER A 317 -4.95 -7.10 -5.22
CA SER A 317 -5.76 -7.13 -6.44
C SER A 317 -6.84 -6.06 -6.38
N THR A 318 -7.40 -5.64 -7.51
CA THR A 318 -8.54 -4.71 -7.54
C THR A 318 -9.79 -5.26 -6.86
N THR A 319 -9.97 -6.58 -6.84
CA THR A 319 -11.08 -7.27 -6.17
C THR A 319 -10.91 -7.41 -4.65
N GLN A 320 -9.68 -7.28 -4.13
CA GLN A 320 -9.34 -7.41 -2.72
C GLN A 320 -8.24 -6.41 -2.31
N ALA A 321 -8.42 -5.15 -2.71
CA ALA A 321 -7.45 -4.11 -2.40
C ALA A 321 -7.36 -3.94 -0.88
N LYS A 322 -6.15 -4.05 -0.32
CA LYS A 322 -5.92 -3.76 1.10
C LYS A 322 -5.93 -2.25 1.37
N GLN A 323 -5.59 -1.48 0.34
CA GLN A 323 -5.49 -0.03 0.34
C GLN A 323 -5.63 0.47 -1.10
N THR A 324 -6.27 1.63 -1.25
CA THR A 324 -6.34 2.36 -2.51
C THR A 324 -5.81 3.78 -2.29
N VAL A 325 -4.78 4.17 -3.02
CA VAL A 325 -4.22 5.53 -2.99
C VAL A 325 -4.73 6.28 -4.21
N VAL A 326 -5.35 7.43 -3.98
CA VAL A 326 -5.88 8.31 -5.01
C VAL A 326 -5.06 9.59 -5.00
N SER A 327 -4.31 9.80 -6.07
CA SER A 327 -3.51 11.00 -6.29
C SER A 327 -4.23 11.92 -7.27
N HIS A 328 -4.45 13.16 -6.88
CA HIS A 328 -4.93 14.20 -7.79
C HIS A 328 -3.81 15.22 -8.03
N GLN A 329 -3.74 15.74 -9.26
CA GLN A 329 -2.65 16.61 -9.72
C GLN A 329 -2.65 18.00 -9.05
N ASP A 330 -3.83 18.50 -8.67
CA ASP A 330 -3.98 19.84 -8.10
C ASP A 330 -3.66 19.90 -6.60
N TYR A 331 -3.37 18.74 -5.98
CA TYR A 331 -3.09 18.63 -4.55
C TYR A 331 -1.72 18.02 -4.31
N ASP A 332 -1.03 18.49 -3.27
CA ASP A 332 0.29 18.04 -2.80
C ASP A 332 0.21 16.89 -1.78
N PHE A 333 -0.99 16.34 -1.58
CA PHE A 333 -1.27 15.13 -0.80
C PHE A 333 -2.05 14.09 -1.63
N ASP A 334 -2.09 12.86 -1.14
CA ASP A 334 -2.91 11.77 -1.68
C ASP A 334 -4.00 11.37 -0.67
N LEU A 335 -5.14 10.93 -1.18
CA LEU A 335 -6.15 10.27 -0.35
C LEU A 335 -5.82 8.78 -0.26
N ARG A 336 -5.80 8.26 0.96
CA ARG A 336 -5.52 6.86 1.24
C ARG A 336 -6.76 6.19 1.81
N PHE A 337 -7.47 5.48 0.94
CA PHE A 337 -8.63 4.69 1.32
C PHE A 337 -8.19 3.38 1.98
N ILE A 338 -8.67 3.19 3.20
CA ILE A 338 -8.45 1.98 4.01
C ILE A 338 -9.77 1.53 4.62
N ASP A 339 -9.80 0.27 5.05
CA ASP A 339 -10.97 -0.33 5.69
C ASP A 339 -10.59 -0.80 7.08
N ILE A 340 -11.40 -0.40 8.06
CA ILE A 340 -11.17 -0.68 9.47
C ILE A 340 -11.18 -2.19 9.77
N LEU A 341 -11.87 -3.01 8.95
CA LEU A 341 -11.83 -4.47 9.06
C LEU A 341 -10.43 -5.06 8.86
N SER A 342 -9.49 -4.30 8.27
CA SER A 342 -8.07 -4.71 8.19
C SER A 342 -7.38 -4.72 9.55
N PHE A 343 -7.91 -3.97 10.52
CA PHE A 343 -7.28 -3.64 11.79
C PHE A 343 -7.93 -4.36 12.98
N ILE A 344 -8.99 -5.11 12.74
CA ILE A 344 -9.71 -5.88 13.76
C ILE A 344 -9.84 -7.36 13.34
N PRO A 345 -10.20 -8.27 14.26
CA PRO A 345 -10.51 -9.65 13.90
C PRO A 345 -11.62 -9.74 12.83
N PRO A 346 -11.62 -10.79 11.98
CA PRO A 346 -12.65 -10.97 10.95
C PRO A 346 -14.05 -11.16 11.57
N ASN A 347 -15.09 -11.00 10.75
CA ASN A 347 -16.49 -11.24 11.09
C ASN A 347 -17.05 -10.34 12.21
N ASN A 348 -16.68 -9.06 12.24
CA ASN A 348 -17.32 -8.08 13.10
C ASN A 348 -18.30 -7.23 12.28
N THR A 349 -19.52 -7.06 12.79
CA THR A 349 -20.45 -6.05 12.27
C THR A 349 -20.08 -4.66 12.80
N LEU A 350 -20.58 -3.59 12.17
CA LEU A 350 -20.35 -2.22 12.65
C LEU A 350 -20.86 -2.04 14.09
N LYS A 351 -22.04 -2.60 14.41
CA LYS A 351 -22.59 -2.59 15.78
C LYS A 351 -21.62 -3.25 16.78
N GLN A 352 -21.12 -4.44 16.47
CA GLN A 352 -20.15 -5.14 17.32
C GLN A 352 -18.81 -4.40 17.44
N PHE A 353 -18.36 -3.75 16.37
CA PHE A 353 -17.15 -2.93 16.39
C PHE A 353 -17.30 -1.76 17.36
N VAL A 354 -18.41 -1.02 17.27
CA VAL A 354 -18.71 0.11 18.15
C VAL A 354 -18.87 -0.34 19.60
N GLU A 355 -19.57 -1.46 19.85
CA GLU A 355 -19.76 -1.99 21.20
C GLU A 355 -18.46 -2.48 21.86
N LYS A 356 -17.58 -3.14 21.09
CA LYS A 356 -16.34 -3.72 21.62
C LYS A 356 -15.23 -2.70 21.81
N PHE A 357 -15.13 -1.72 20.92
CA PHE A 357 -14.00 -0.77 20.88
C PHE A 357 -14.40 0.66 21.23
N GLY A 358 -15.70 0.94 21.42
CA GLY A 358 -16.17 2.25 21.87
C GLY A 358 -15.79 2.56 23.32
N THR A 359 -15.73 3.84 23.65
CA THR A 359 -15.41 4.32 25.01
C THR A 359 -16.57 4.06 25.97
N LYS A 360 -16.29 3.43 27.13
CA LYS A 360 -17.28 3.23 28.19
C LYS A 360 -17.93 4.57 28.60
N GLY A 361 -19.25 4.67 28.47
CA GLY A 361 -20.02 5.87 28.81
C GLY A 361 -20.47 6.72 27.61
N ILE A 362 -19.85 6.56 26.43
CA ILE A 362 -20.30 7.23 25.20
C ILE A 362 -21.17 6.26 24.39
N LYS A 363 -22.50 6.35 24.55
CA LYS A 363 -23.48 5.52 23.83
C LYS A 363 -23.83 6.12 22.46
N LEU A 364 -22.86 6.26 21.56
CA LEU A 364 -23.21 6.43 20.14
C LEU A 364 -23.43 5.03 19.57
N THR A 365 -24.69 4.60 19.48
CA THR A 365 -25.06 3.30 18.89
C THR A 365 -25.20 3.44 17.36
N LYS A 366 -24.96 2.34 16.64
CA LYS A 366 -25.26 2.24 15.19
C LYS A 366 -26.71 2.69 14.94
N GLY A 367 -26.95 3.42 13.85
CA GLY A 367 -28.29 3.75 13.43
C GLY A 367 -29.10 2.50 13.03
N ILE A 368 -30.42 2.65 12.95
CA ILE A 368 -31.35 1.58 12.54
C ILE A 368 -32.02 2.01 11.24
N PHE A 369 -31.87 1.23 10.17
CA PHE A 369 -32.43 1.58 8.87
C PHE A 369 -32.93 0.33 8.11
N PRO A 370 -34.10 0.38 7.45
CA PRO A 370 -34.67 -0.76 6.76
C PRO A 370 -34.18 -0.87 5.30
N HIS A 371 -33.01 -1.49 5.09
CA HIS A 371 -32.36 -1.60 3.78
C HIS A 371 -33.19 -2.34 2.71
N GLY A 372 -34.15 -3.18 3.10
CA GLY A 372 -34.97 -3.99 2.18
C GLY A 372 -36.38 -3.42 1.89
N SER A 373 -36.71 -2.25 2.43
CA SER A 373 -38.08 -1.69 2.38
C SER A 373 -38.43 -0.99 1.06
N PHE A 374 -37.43 -0.67 0.23
CA PHE A 374 -37.61 0.00 -1.05
C PHE A 374 -36.55 -0.45 -2.06
N ASN A 375 -36.80 -0.13 -3.33
CA ASN A 375 -35.93 -0.43 -4.46
C ASN A 375 -35.77 0.81 -5.35
N TYR A 376 -35.01 0.67 -6.44
CA TYR A 376 -34.68 1.77 -7.34
C TYR A 376 -35.91 2.43 -7.99
N ASP A 377 -37.02 1.70 -8.12
CA ASP A 377 -38.24 2.21 -8.77
C ASP A 377 -39.10 3.04 -7.81
N ASN A 378 -39.07 2.73 -6.51
CA ASN A 378 -39.98 3.34 -5.53
C ASN A 378 -39.29 4.16 -4.42
N TYR A 379 -37.95 4.21 -4.36
CA TYR A 379 -37.23 4.90 -3.27
C TYR A 379 -37.69 6.35 -3.07
N LYS A 380 -37.98 7.09 -4.15
CA LYS A 380 -38.43 8.49 -4.05
C LYS A 380 -39.76 8.63 -3.33
N LEU A 381 -40.70 7.73 -3.63
CA LEU A 381 -42.01 7.69 -2.98
C LEU A 381 -41.84 7.30 -1.52
N VAL A 382 -41.14 6.20 -1.26
CA VAL A 382 -41.01 5.62 0.08
C VAL A 382 -40.25 6.56 1.02
N LEU A 383 -39.12 7.12 0.58
CA LEU A 383 -38.32 8.04 1.40
C LEU A 383 -38.94 9.45 1.51
N GLY A 384 -39.85 9.80 0.60
CA GLY A 384 -40.61 11.05 0.64
C GLY A 384 -41.75 11.07 1.66
N LEU A 385 -42.09 9.93 2.27
CA LEU A 385 -43.14 9.86 3.28
C LEU A 385 -42.69 10.51 4.60
N THR A 386 -43.65 11.14 5.26
CA THR A 386 -43.50 11.73 6.61
C THR A 386 -43.91 10.77 7.73
N THR A 387 -44.53 9.64 7.38
CA THR A 387 -44.84 8.58 8.34
C THR A 387 -43.61 7.71 8.58
N PRO A 388 -43.43 7.16 9.80
CA PRO A 388 -42.32 6.25 10.08
C PRO A 388 -42.44 4.95 9.27
N PHE A 389 -41.33 4.23 9.14
CA PHE A 389 -41.32 2.85 8.65
C PHE A 389 -42.07 1.95 9.63
N THR A 390 -42.81 0.99 9.10
CA THR A 390 -43.49 -0.03 9.87
C THR A 390 -42.50 -1.13 10.27
N LYS A 391 -42.86 -1.95 11.26
CA LYS A 391 -41.99 -3.06 11.69
C LYS A 391 -41.73 -4.07 10.56
N ASP A 392 -42.70 -4.26 9.66
CA ASP A 392 -42.56 -5.19 8.54
C ASP A 392 -41.54 -4.70 7.49
N ASP A 393 -41.31 -3.39 7.41
CA ASP A 393 -40.31 -2.80 6.51
C ASP A 393 -38.87 -3.21 6.87
N PHE A 394 -38.63 -3.65 8.12
CA PHE A 394 -37.32 -4.10 8.60
C PHE A 394 -37.05 -5.59 8.36
N TYR A 395 -37.94 -6.30 7.67
CA TYR A 395 -37.77 -7.72 7.42
C TYR A 395 -36.55 -8.02 6.53
N ASP A 396 -35.56 -8.71 7.10
CA ASP A 396 -34.38 -9.18 6.39
C ASP A 396 -34.68 -10.52 5.71
N LYS A 397 -34.86 -10.47 4.38
CA LYS A 397 -35.13 -11.64 3.55
C LYS A 397 -33.97 -12.64 3.52
N LEU A 398 -32.72 -12.18 3.67
CA LEU A 398 -31.53 -13.02 3.59
C LEU A 398 -31.36 -13.85 4.86
N ASN A 399 -31.57 -13.23 6.01
CA ASN A 399 -31.45 -13.90 7.31
C ASN A 399 -32.79 -14.47 7.81
N ASN A 400 -33.89 -14.19 7.12
CA ASN A 400 -35.25 -14.59 7.50
C ASN A 400 -35.60 -14.18 8.93
N MET A 401 -35.24 -12.95 9.29
CA MET A 401 -35.46 -12.36 10.62
C MET A 401 -36.00 -10.94 10.48
N ASN A 402 -36.78 -10.51 11.48
CA ASN A 402 -37.20 -9.12 11.60
C ASN A 402 -36.44 -8.45 12.76
N ILE A 403 -36.48 -7.11 12.81
CA ILE A 403 -35.96 -6.31 13.90
C ILE A 403 -36.59 -6.70 15.25
N SER A 404 -35.84 -6.58 16.35
CA SER A 404 -36.38 -6.80 17.69
C SER A 404 -37.38 -5.70 18.07
N ASP A 405 -38.24 -5.98 19.05
CA ASP A 405 -39.18 -4.97 19.56
C ASP A 405 -38.43 -3.76 20.15
N GLU A 406 -37.31 -4.00 20.86
CA GLU A 406 -36.53 -2.91 21.46
C GLU A 406 -35.86 -2.02 20.40
N ASP A 407 -35.25 -2.63 19.37
CA ASP A 407 -34.60 -1.89 18.29
C ASP A 407 -35.65 -1.13 17.43
N TYR A 408 -36.87 -1.68 17.25
CA TYR A 408 -37.96 -0.98 16.56
C TYR A 408 -38.53 0.20 17.38
N GLU A 409 -38.67 0.04 18.70
CA GLU A 409 -39.09 1.14 19.58
C GLU A 409 -38.05 2.27 19.57
N GLN A 410 -36.77 1.93 19.60
CA GLN A 410 -35.67 2.89 19.44
C GLN A 410 -35.77 3.65 18.11
N TYR A 411 -36.01 2.94 17.00
CA TYR A 411 -36.24 3.55 15.69
C TYR A 411 -37.44 4.52 15.72
N CYS A 412 -38.58 4.09 16.27
CA CYS A 412 -39.79 4.91 16.32
C CYS A 412 -39.53 6.22 17.08
N ASN A 413 -38.91 6.14 18.26
CA ASN A 413 -38.55 7.30 19.07
C ASN A 413 -37.61 8.25 18.31
N ASP A 414 -36.54 7.72 17.71
CA ASP A 414 -35.57 8.52 16.96
C ASP A 414 -36.24 9.18 15.74
N SER A 415 -37.10 8.46 15.01
CA SER A 415 -37.76 8.92 13.77
C SER A 415 -38.66 10.15 13.95
N THR A 416 -39.26 10.35 15.13
CA THR A 416 -40.13 11.50 15.41
C THR A 416 -39.43 12.85 15.32
N ASN A 417 -38.10 12.86 15.37
CA ASN A 417 -37.29 14.09 15.27
C ASN A 417 -37.07 14.55 13.83
N PHE A 418 -37.58 13.82 12.84
CA PHE A 418 -37.33 14.05 11.42
C PHE A 418 -38.65 14.19 10.66
N GLU A 419 -38.71 15.18 9.77
CA GLU A 419 -39.92 15.48 9.01
C GLU A 419 -40.24 14.40 7.97
N SER A 420 -39.20 13.86 7.33
CA SER A 420 -39.32 12.84 6.30
C SER A 420 -38.35 11.67 6.52
N ARG A 421 -38.65 10.53 5.88
CA ARG A 421 -37.72 9.39 5.86
C ARG A 421 -36.39 9.73 5.16
N TRP A 422 -36.35 10.72 4.26
CA TRP A 422 -35.11 11.27 3.73
C TRP A 422 -34.26 11.98 4.79
N ASP A 423 -34.87 12.77 5.67
CA ASP A 423 -34.16 13.45 6.75
C ASP A 423 -33.65 12.44 7.77
N TYR A 424 -34.42 11.38 8.02
CA TYR A 424 -33.99 10.25 8.82
C TYR A 424 -32.81 9.49 8.17
N LEU A 425 -32.84 9.22 6.86
CA LEU A 425 -31.72 8.60 6.13
C LEU A 425 -30.44 9.43 6.30
N LYS A 426 -30.50 10.75 6.10
CA LYS A 426 -29.37 11.65 6.32
C LYS A 426 -28.82 11.55 7.74
N HIS A 427 -29.71 11.57 8.75
CA HIS A 427 -29.30 11.41 10.14
C HIS A 427 -28.61 10.06 10.37
N TYR A 428 -29.20 8.98 9.86
CA TYR A 428 -28.68 7.62 9.95
C TYR A 428 -27.27 7.52 9.34
N ASN A 429 -27.05 8.01 8.11
CA ASN A 429 -25.74 7.92 7.46
C ASN A 429 -24.67 8.72 8.20
N ILE A 430 -25.02 9.93 8.67
CA ILE A 430 -24.11 10.74 9.48
C ILE A 430 -23.79 10.03 10.81
N ARG A 431 -24.76 9.37 11.43
CA ARG A 431 -24.56 8.62 12.67
C ARG A 431 -23.62 7.43 12.46
N ASP A 432 -23.78 6.69 11.38
CA ASP A 432 -22.95 5.52 11.08
C ASP A 432 -21.49 5.92 10.83
N VAL A 433 -21.22 7.00 10.10
CA VAL A 433 -19.82 7.46 9.93
C VAL A 433 -19.22 8.06 11.21
N ARG A 434 -20.03 8.70 12.06
CA ARG A 434 -19.58 9.29 13.33
C ARG A 434 -19.34 8.26 14.42
N CYS A 435 -20.15 7.21 14.49
CA CYS A 435 -20.00 6.18 15.53
C CYS A 435 -18.69 5.39 15.39
N MET A 436 -18.07 5.38 14.20
CA MET A 436 -16.74 4.80 13.98
C MET A 436 -15.60 5.58 14.65
N ILE A 437 -15.74 6.89 14.87
CA ILE A 437 -14.64 7.77 15.30
C ILE A 437 -14.08 7.34 16.66
N ASN A 438 -14.94 7.12 17.66
CA ASN A 438 -14.48 6.75 19.01
C ASN A 438 -13.76 5.40 19.05
N PRO A 439 -14.32 4.32 18.46
CA PRO A 439 -13.60 3.06 18.27
C PRO A 439 -12.26 3.20 17.55
N ILE A 440 -12.20 3.96 16.45
CA ILE A 440 -10.96 4.17 15.70
C ILE A 440 -9.93 4.91 16.57
N ASN A 441 -10.34 5.99 17.25
CA ASN A 441 -9.48 6.71 18.19
C ASN A 441 -8.98 5.80 19.31
N HIS A 442 -9.82 4.91 19.85
CA HIS A 442 -9.40 3.96 20.86
C HIS A 442 -8.35 2.97 20.34
N LEU A 443 -8.52 2.45 19.12
CA LEU A 443 -7.52 1.58 18.48
C LEU A 443 -6.20 2.33 18.21
N ILE A 444 -6.28 3.58 17.74
CA ILE A 444 -5.10 4.44 17.56
C ILE A 444 -4.38 4.63 18.91
N GLN A 445 -5.11 4.87 19.99
CA GLN A 445 -4.51 5.03 21.32
C GLN A 445 -3.84 3.74 21.83
N ILE A 446 -4.50 2.58 21.75
CA ILE A 446 -3.91 1.30 22.18
C ILE A 446 -2.64 0.99 21.39
N THR A 447 -2.65 1.23 20.08
CA THR A 447 -1.45 1.02 19.25
C THR A 447 -0.35 2.05 19.54
N TRP A 448 -0.74 3.26 19.92
CA TRP A 448 0.17 4.32 20.31
C TRP A 448 0.80 4.15 21.69
N GLU A 449 0.16 3.43 22.62
CA GLU A 449 0.81 2.96 23.86
C GLU A 449 2.06 2.14 23.53
N GLU A 450 2.04 1.43 22.41
CA GLU A 450 3.18 0.72 21.85
C GLU A 450 4.06 1.57 20.92
N LYS A 451 3.83 2.89 20.83
CA LYS A 451 4.53 3.83 19.92
C LYS A 451 4.48 3.38 18.45
N VAL A 452 3.40 2.72 18.06
CA VAL A 452 3.15 2.29 16.67
C VAL A 452 2.02 3.15 16.10
N ASP A 453 2.30 3.81 14.97
CA ASP A 453 1.26 4.51 14.22
C ASP A 453 0.36 3.50 13.49
N MET A 454 -0.85 3.30 14.01
CA MET A 454 -1.86 2.44 13.39
C MET A 454 -2.20 2.90 11.97
N LEU A 455 -2.39 4.20 11.75
CA LEU A 455 -2.76 4.70 10.43
C LEU A 455 -1.59 4.56 9.46
N GLY A 456 -0.34 4.56 9.92
CA GLY A 456 0.83 4.18 9.10
C GLY A 456 0.87 2.69 8.69
N CYS A 457 0.04 1.83 9.26
CA CYS A 457 -0.04 0.40 8.95
C CYS A 457 -1.14 0.09 7.92
N ILE A 458 -1.11 -1.12 7.34
CA ILE A 458 -2.12 -1.64 6.39
C ILE A 458 -3.04 -2.70 7.02
N SER A 459 -2.66 -3.28 8.16
CA SER A 459 -3.44 -4.31 8.83
C SER A 459 -3.01 -4.56 10.26
N LEU A 460 -3.87 -5.23 11.03
CA LEU A 460 -3.58 -5.75 12.37
C LEU A 460 -2.34 -6.65 12.40
N ALA A 461 -2.11 -7.43 11.34
CA ALA A 461 -0.94 -8.28 11.22
C ALA A 461 0.36 -7.47 11.10
N GLN A 462 0.32 -6.33 10.40
CA GLN A 462 1.47 -5.42 10.33
C GLN A 462 1.72 -4.75 11.68
N ILE A 463 0.66 -4.28 12.36
CA ILE A 463 0.77 -3.72 13.72
C ILE A 463 1.41 -4.73 14.67
N ALA A 464 0.90 -5.97 14.71
CA ALA A 464 1.46 -7.03 15.53
C ALA A 464 2.93 -7.33 15.17
N SER A 465 3.29 -7.28 13.88
CA SER A 465 4.69 -7.40 13.45
C SER A 465 5.54 -6.25 13.99
N GLN A 466 5.10 -5.01 13.85
CA GLN A 466 5.85 -3.85 14.35
C GLN A 466 6.07 -3.91 15.85
N ILE A 467 5.03 -4.19 16.64
CA ILE A 467 5.11 -4.35 18.10
C ILE A 467 6.06 -5.50 18.46
N LYS A 468 5.90 -6.67 17.85
CA LYS A 468 6.76 -7.83 18.11
C LYS A 468 8.24 -7.50 17.91
N TYR A 469 8.58 -6.87 16.79
CA TYR A 469 9.97 -6.56 16.49
C TYR A 469 10.48 -5.36 17.27
N LYS A 470 9.65 -4.40 17.66
CA LYS A 470 10.02 -3.35 18.62
C LYS A 470 10.57 -3.98 19.91
N TYR A 471 9.87 -4.96 20.48
CA TYR A 471 10.34 -5.67 21.69
C TYR A 471 11.65 -6.45 21.50
N CYS A 472 12.04 -6.81 20.27
CA CYS A 472 13.36 -7.41 20.03
C CYS A 472 14.51 -6.39 20.10
N TYR A 473 14.20 -5.10 19.96
CA TYR A 473 15.13 -3.98 19.98
C TYR A 473 14.92 -3.11 21.23
N ASP A 474 14.33 -3.64 22.30
CA ASP A 474 14.05 -2.90 23.54
C ASP A 474 15.32 -2.42 24.26
N LYS A 475 16.42 -3.16 24.13
CA LYS A 475 17.77 -2.82 24.66
C LYS A 475 18.64 -2.07 23.66
N PHE A 476 18.10 -1.70 22.50
CA PHE A 476 18.86 -0.96 21.50
C PHE A 476 19.10 0.48 21.97
N ASP A 477 20.37 0.82 22.13
CA ASP A 477 20.89 2.18 22.25
C ASP A 477 21.75 2.52 21.01
N ILE A 478 21.49 3.67 20.39
CA ILE A 478 22.23 4.17 19.24
C ILE A 478 23.67 4.57 19.56
N ASN A 479 23.97 4.89 20.82
CA ASN A 479 25.30 5.33 21.26
C ASN A 479 26.14 4.20 21.87
N GLU A 480 25.55 3.02 22.08
CA GLU A 480 26.24 1.85 22.60
C GLU A 480 27.22 1.25 21.57
N SER A 481 28.28 0.60 22.07
CA SER A 481 29.29 -0.02 21.22
C SER A 481 29.02 -1.51 21.05
N TYR A 482 28.21 -1.86 20.06
CA TYR A 482 28.02 -3.26 19.64
C TYR A 482 29.28 -3.77 18.91
N ASN A 483 30.25 -4.24 19.70
CA ASN A 483 31.47 -4.85 19.18
C ASN A 483 31.11 -6.19 18.52
N ILE A 484 31.10 -6.21 17.18
CA ILE A 484 31.11 -7.47 16.45
C ILE A 484 32.48 -8.08 16.73
N ILE A 485 32.52 -9.20 17.47
CA ILE A 485 33.76 -9.90 17.84
C ILE A 485 34.47 -10.28 16.55
N ASN A 486 35.44 -9.47 16.20
CA ASN A 486 36.23 -9.61 15.01
C ASN A 486 37.59 -10.09 15.50
N GLY A 487 37.84 -11.40 15.45
CA GLY A 487 39.17 -11.99 15.64
C GLY A 487 40.18 -11.60 14.55
N PHE A 488 39.98 -10.45 13.91
CA PHE A 488 40.74 -9.96 12.78
C PHE A 488 41.83 -8.99 13.24
N GLU A 489 42.97 -9.05 12.56
CA GLU A 489 44.11 -8.19 12.84
C GLU A 489 43.77 -6.70 12.61
N GLN A 490 44.34 -5.85 13.46
CA GLN A 490 44.24 -4.40 13.32
C GLN A 490 44.82 -3.95 11.96
N PHE A 491 44.19 -2.96 11.35
CA PHE A 491 44.64 -2.44 10.06
C PHE A 491 45.96 -1.70 10.19
N GLU A 492 46.96 -2.09 9.41
CA GLU A 492 48.24 -1.39 9.32
C GLU A 492 48.24 -0.41 8.14
N VAL A 493 48.58 0.86 8.42
CA VAL A 493 48.67 1.90 7.40
C VAL A 493 50.03 1.83 6.69
N THR A 494 50.00 1.35 5.44
CA THR A 494 51.17 1.30 4.55
C THR A 494 51.19 2.48 3.58
N GLN A 495 52.37 2.89 3.14
CA GLN A 495 52.54 3.97 2.15
C GLN A 495 51.80 3.66 0.84
N TYR A 496 51.91 2.43 0.36
CA TYR A 496 51.21 2.02 -0.86
C TYR A 496 49.69 2.19 -0.75
N TRP A 497 49.11 1.82 0.38
CA TRP A 497 47.68 2.01 0.61
C TRP A 497 47.31 3.50 0.64
N TRP A 498 48.11 4.31 1.35
CA TRP A 498 47.86 5.74 1.50
C TRP A 498 47.92 6.48 0.15
N ASN A 499 48.95 6.25 -0.65
CA ASN A 499 49.10 6.87 -1.98
C ASN A 499 47.91 6.54 -2.89
N ASN A 500 47.41 5.30 -2.85
CA ASN A 500 46.22 4.92 -3.61
C ASN A 500 44.95 5.63 -3.12
N LYS A 501 44.81 5.86 -1.81
CA LYS A 501 43.68 6.60 -1.25
C LYS A 501 43.72 8.08 -1.62
N VAL A 502 44.87 8.73 -1.47
CA VAL A 502 45.08 10.14 -1.84
C VAL A 502 44.71 10.38 -3.30
N LYS A 503 45.18 9.53 -4.23
CA LYS A 503 44.78 9.59 -5.65
C LYS A 503 43.27 9.50 -5.84
N GLY A 504 42.62 8.60 -5.10
CA GLY A 504 41.16 8.46 -5.12
C GLY A 504 40.42 9.70 -4.59
N TYR A 505 40.97 10.37 -3.58
CA TYR A 505 40.38 11.59 -3.00
C TYR A 505 40.52 12.79 -3.94
N ILE A 506 41.71 12.98 -4.54
CA ILE A 506 41.95 14.02 -5.54
C ILE A 506 41.00 13.85 -6.74
N ASN A 507 40.91 12.65 -7.31
CA ASN A 507 40.01 12.38 -8.43
C ASN A 507 38.53 12.69 -8.10
N GLN A 508 38.09 12.39 -6.87
CA GLN A 508 36.72 12.70 -6.43
C GLN A 508 36.46 14.20 -6.34
N ASP A 509 37.43 14.95 -5.81
CA ASP A 509 37.30 16.39 -5.60
C ASP A 509 37.42 17.17 -6.91
N GLU A 510 38.34 16.77 -7.80
CA GLU A 510 38.45 17.32 -9.15
C GLU A 510 37.17 17.08 -9.96
N PHE A 511 36.64 15.85 -9.94
CA PHE A 511 35.39 15.52 -10.63
C PHE A 511 34.21 16.36 -10.12
N ALA A 512 34.17 16.63 -8.82
CA ALA A 512 33.16 17.48 -8.19
C ALA A 512 33.46 18.99 -8.26
N LYS A 513 34.57 19.40 -8.91
CA LYS A 513 35.04 20.80 -9.02
C LYS A 513 35.25 21.48 -7.66
N ARG A 514 35.74 20.74 -6.67
CA ARG A 514 36.14 21.29 -5.36
C ARG A 514 37.56 21.85 -5.40
N ASP A 515 37.87 22.72 -4.46
CA ASP A 515 39.26 23.18 -4.25
C ASP A 515 40.11 22.03 -3.69
N THR A 516 41.23 21.76 -4.34
CA THR A 516 42.19 20.69 -4.00
C THR A 516 43.50 21.20 -3.43
N VAL A 517 43.70 22.52 -3.32
CA VAL A 517 44.99 23.13 -2.91
C VAL A 517 45.46 22.64 -1.54
N ASN A 518 44.52 22.46 -0.60
CA ASN A 518 44.80 22.05 0.78
C ASN A 518 44.39 20.61 1.09
N ASN A 519 44.22 19.78 0.06
CA ASN A 519 43.91 18.37 0.25
C ASN A 519 45.06 17.63 0.92
N VAL A 520 44.72 16.53 1.60
CA VAL A 520 45.71 15.58 2.12
C VAL A 520 46.61 15.05 1.01
N THR A 521 47.90 14.89 1.29
CA THR A 521 48.91 14.46 0.32
C THR A 521 49.54 13.12 0.71
N GLU A 522 50.35 12.55 -0.20
CA GLU A 522 51.10 11.31 0.07
C GLU A 522 52.09 11.46 1.25
N ASP A 523 52.51 12.68 1.58
CA ASP A 523 53.42 13.02 2.69
C ASP A 523 52.72 12.97 4.05
N ASP A 524 51.39 12.97 4.09
CA ASP A 524 50.60 12.98 5.34
C ASP A 524 50.45 11.58 5.99
N ILE A 525 51.34 10.64 5.66
CA ILE A 525 51.24 9.25 6.13
C ILE A 525 51.27 9.13 7.66
N ASP A 526 52.14 9.88 8.34
CA ASP A 526 52.26 9.80 9.79
C ASP A 526 51.00 10.32 10.49
N TRP A 527 50.38 11.36 9.92
CA TRP A 527 49.10 11.88 10.40
C TRP A 527 47.99 10.83 10.29
N ILE A 528 47.83 10.18 9.14
CA ILE A 528 46.77 9.17 8.98
C ILE A 528 47.07 7.90 9.80
N ARG A 529 48.35 7.53 9.99
CA ARG A 529 48.76 6.39 10.81
C ARG A 529 48.42 6.63 12.28
N ASP A 530 48.74 7.79 12.82
CA ASP A 530 48.38 8.18 14.19
C ASP A 530 46.86 8.24 14.38
N LYS A 531 46.16 8.85 13.42
CA LYS A 531 44.69 8.94 13.43
C LYS A 531 44.02 7.56 13.44
N VAL A 532 44.47 6.62 12.60
CA VAL A 532 43.91 5.24 12.53
C VAL A 532 44.25 4.42 13.78
N ALA A 533 45.36 4.72 14.47
CA ALA A 533 45.75 4.03 15.70
C ALA A 533 44.95 4.52 16.92
N THR A 534 44.64 5.82 16.97
CA THR A 534 44.02 6.49 18.14
C THR A 534 42.51 6.60 18.04
N GLU A 535 41.97 6.78 16.82
CA GLU A 535 40.55 7.01 16.59
C GLU A 535 39.84 5.74 16.07
N THR A 536 38.50 5.81 16.06
CA THR A 536 37.62 4.80 15.50
C THR A 536 36.78 5.40 14.38
N CYS A 537 36.03 4.57 13.66
CA CYS A 537 35.05 5.07 12.69
C CYS A 537 34.05 6.02 13.36
N HIS A 538 33.87 7.24 12.87
CA HIS A 538 32.95 8.20 13.50
C HIS A 538 31.47 7.80 13.38
N LEU A 539 31.10 6.97 12.38
CA LEU A 539 29.72 6.50 12.18
C LEU A 539 29.36 5.28 13.02
N CYS A 540 30.34 4.42 13.29
CA CYS A 540 30.08 3.11 13.88
C CYS A 540 30.93 2.80 15.11
N HIS A 541 31.94 3.60 15.40
CA HIS A 541 32.85 3.47 16.54
C HIS A 541 33.71 2.20 16.57
N ASN A 542 33.72 1.39 15.49
CA ASN A 542 34.62 0.25 15.40
C ASN A 542 36.06 0.69 15.09
N LYS A 543 37.01 -0.07 15.64
CA LYS A 543 38.40 -0.06 15.18
C LYS A 543 38.52 -0.57 13.75
N PHE A 544 39.60 -0.18 13.09
CA PHE A 544 39.89 -0.56 11.71
C PHE A 544 40.63 -1.90 11.66
N THR A 545 40.17 -2.80 10.77
CA THR A 545 40.78 -4.12 10.51
C THR A 545 41.05 -4.29 9.02
N LYS A 546 41.68 -5.41 8.63
CA LYS A 546 41.92 -5.73 7.20
C LYS A 546 40.62 -5.82 6.37
N GLU A 547 39.53 -6.24 6.99
CA GLU A 547 38.19 -6.37 6.44
C GLU A 547 37.42 -5.06 6.57
N ASN A 548 37.65 -4.32 7.66
CA ASN A 548 37.02 -3.05 7.96
C ASN A 548 38.00 -1.87 7.76
N LYS A 549 38.44 -1.66 6.52
CA LYS A 549 39.49 -0.69 6.18
C LYS A 549 39.05 0.76 6.45
N PRO A 550 39.96 1.65 6.90
CA PRO A 550 39.67 3.05 7.11
C PRO A 550 39.48 3.78 5.77
N THR A 551 38.79 4.91 5.82
CA THR A 551 38.65 5.90 4.75
C THR A 551 38.47 7.27 5.39
N LEU A 552 38.88 8.33 4.70
CA LEU A 552 38.46 9.68 5.03
C LEU A 552 37.06 9.95 4.46
N ASP A 553 36.17 10.39 5.33
CA ASP A 553 34.85 10.91 5.01
C ASP A 553 34.82 12.41 5.28
N ARG A 554 34.16 13.15 4.40
CA ARG A 554 34.12 14.62 4.46
C ARG A 554 33.05 15.06 5.46
N ILE A 555 33.37 16.07 6.26
CA ILE A 555 32.43 16.72 7.17
C ILE A 555 31.49 17.61 6.34
N ASP A 556 32.05 18.53 5.55
CA ASP A 556 31.34 19.30 4.53
C ASP A 556 31.68 18.78 3.14
N ASN A 557 30.67 18.30 2.43
CA ASN A 557 30.76 17.81 1.06
C ASN A 557 31.03 18.90 0.01
N SER A 558 30.97 20.18 0.36
CA SER A 558 31.35 21.32 -0.49
C SER A 558 32.86 21.59 -0.48
N ILE A 559 33.55 21.13 0.56
CA ILE A 559 34.99 21.31 0.78
C ILE A 559 35.74 20.01 0.40
N GLY A 560 36.95 20.14 -0.14
CA GLY A 560 37.82 19.00 -0.47
C GLY A 560 38.27 18.20 0.77
N HIS A 561 39.03 17.13 0.55
CA HIS A 561 39.59 16.29 1.61
C HIS A 561 40.77 16.96 2.34
N THR A 562 40.52 18.03 3.09
CA THR A 562 41.51 18.67 3.96
C THR A 562 41.57 17.97 5.32
N LYS A 563 42.69 18.13 6.05
CA LYS A 563 42.84 17.52 7.40
C LYS A 563 41.76 17.97 8.39
N GLN A 564 41.25 19.19 8.25
CA GLN A 564 40.21 19.78 9.10
C GLN A 564 38.79 19.40 8.66
N ASN A 565 38.60 19.03 7.39
CA ASN A 565 37.30 18.65 6.83
C ASN A 565 37.09 17.13 6.76
N CYS A 566 37.98 16.31 7.34
CA CYS A 566 37.88 14.85 7.24
C CYS A 566 37.78 14.18 8.61
N GLN A 567 36.93 13.15 8.68
CA GLN A 567 36.84 12.21 9.78
C GLN A 567 37.08 10.79 9.29
N LEU A 568 37.55 9.90 10.17
CA LEU A 568 37.73 8.50 9.81
C LEU A 568 36.37 7.80 9.74
N ALA A 569 36.13 7.09 8.65
CA ALA A 569 34.98 6.21 8.46
C ALA A 569 35.42 4.86 7.94
N CYS A 570 34.68 3.82 8.30
CA CYS A 570 34.90 2.49 7.73
C CYS A 570 34.41 2.45 6.27
N GLN A 571 35.08 1.69 5.40
CA GLN A 571 34.72 1.66 3.96
C GLN A 571 33.24 1.30 3.74
N ILE A 572 32.69 0.34 4.50
CA ILE A 572 31.28 -0.04 4.42
C ILE A 572 30.39 1.12 4.84
N CYS A 573 30.71 1.77 5.96
CA CYS A 573 29.97 2.88 6.54
C CYS A 573 29.89 4.05 5.55
N ASN A 574 31.04 4.45 4.98
CA ASN A 574 31.15 5.54 4.02
C ASN A 574 30.41 5.22 2.72
N THR A 575 30.48 3.97 2.25
CA THR A 575 29.76 3.52 1.04
C THR A 575 28.23 3.50 1.26
N VAL A 576 27.77 3.04 2.43
CA VAL A 576 26.33 2.96 2.76
C VAL A 576 25.73 4.34 2.99
N LYS A 577 26.49 5.23 3.66
CA LYS A 577 26.14 6.63 3.90
C LYS A 577 25.97 7.37 2.58
N ALA A 578 27.00 7.37 1.72
CA ALA A 578 27.03 8.18 0.51
C ALA A 578 26.62 9.64 0.82
N ASP A 579 25.62 10.19 0.12
CA ASP A 579 25.10 11.55 0.33
C ASP A 579 23.79 11.59 1.14
N LYS A 580 23.56 10.60 2.01
CA LYS A 580 22.36 10.51 2.86
C LYS A 580 22.56 11.16 4.23
N ASP A 581 21.46 11.51 4.87
CA ASP A 581 21.42 12.08 6.23
C ASP A 581 22.26 11.29 7.26
N ASN A 582 23.19 11.98 7.93
CA ASN A 582 24.15 11.40 8.87
C ASN A 582 23.48 10.63 10.02
N ASP A 583 22.43 11.20 10.60
CA ASP A 583 21.75 10.63 11.77
C ASP A 583 21.00 9.35 11.39
N ILE A 584 20.24 9.41 10.28
CA ILE A 584 19.53 8.24 9.76
C ILE A 584 20.53 7.12 9.42
N MET A 585 21.70 7.47 8.88
CA MET A 585 22.74 6.48 8.56
C MET A 585 23.38 5.87 9.80
N LYS A 586 23.72 6.68 10.81
CA LYS A 586 24.20 6.21 12.11
C LYS A 586 23.22 5.20 12.71
N LEU A 587 21.92 5.54 12.74
CA LEU A 587 20.87 4.67 13.24
C LEU A 587 20.83 3.32 12.48
N LYS A 588 20.84 3.34 11.14
CA LYS A 588 20.81 2.11 10.34
C LYS A 588 22.01 1.21 10.59
N ILE A 589 23.20 1.80 10.72
CA ILE A 589 24.43 1.06 11.01
C ILE A 589 24.35 0.44 12.42
N GLN A 590 23.90 1.19 13.41
CA GLN A 590 23.80 0.68 14.78
C GLN A 590 22.74 -0.40 14.93
N LEU A 591 21.56 -0.24 14.31
CA LEU A 591 20.54 -1.30 14.23
C LEU A 591 21.10 -2.56 13.57
N MET A 592 21.96 -2.41 12.57
CA MET A 592 22.64 -3.55 11.94
C MET A 592 23.58 -4.28 12.88
N LYS A 593 24.37 -3.56 13.65
CA LYS A 593 25.28 -4.18 14.60
C LYS A 593 24.54 -4.84 15.76
N TYR A 594 23.55 -4.15 16.32
CA TYR A 594 22.71 -4.71 17.37
C TYR A 594 22.04 -6.00 16.92
N ALA A 595 21.48 -6.03 15.71
CA ALA A 595 20.88 -7.24 15.17
C ALA A 595 21.88 -8.39 15.01
N ILE A 596 23.13 -8.11 14.60
CA ILE A 596 24.18 -9.13 14.53
C ILE A 596 24.57 -9.61 15.93
N HIS A 597 24.75 -8.68 16.87
CA HIS A 597 25.16 -8.94 18.26
C HIS A 597 24.13 -9.80 19.00
N GLU A 598 22.85 -9.47 18.88
CA GLU A 598 21.74 -10.17 19.52
C GLU A 598 21.19 -11.34 18.67
N HIS A 599 21.83 -11.65 17.54
CA HIS A 599 21.41 -12.71 16.60
C HIS A 599 19.95 -12.57 16.12
N LEU A 600 19.53 -11.34 15.83
CA LEU A 600 18.18 -11.01 15.36
C LEU A 600 17.99 -11.25 13.85
N PRO A 601 16.74 -11.44 13.39
CA PRO A 601 16.45 -11.68 11.98
C PRO A 601 16.89 -10.53 11.05
N MET A 602 17.53 -10.90 9.94
CA MET A 602 17.92 -10.01 8.84
C MET A 602 17.35 -10.50 7.50
N THR A 603 17.26 -9.62 6.50
CA THR A 603 16.85 -9.99 5.15
C THR A 603 17.84 -10.96 4.52
N ILE A 604 17.31 -11.91 3.76
CA ILE A 604 18.12 -12.86 3.01
C ILE A 604 18.76 -12.10 1.84
N ASN A 605 20.07 -12.29 1.65
CA ASN A 605 20.82 -11.71 0.53
C ASN A 605 21.41 -12.79 -0.40
N ASN A 606 21.15 -14.07 -0.12
CA ASN A 606 21.66 -15.20 -0.89
C ASN A 606 20.51 -15.98 -1.57
N GLU A 607 20.59 -16.08 -2.89
CA GLU A 607 19.57 -16.71 -3.72
C GLU A 607 19.46 -18.22 -3.47
N SER A 608 20.57 -18.94 -3.25
CA SER A 608 20.52 -20.37 -2.94
C SER A 608 19.85 -20.65 -1.59
N VAL A 609 20.12 -19.81 -0.59
CA VAL A 609 19.45 -19.87 0.73
C VAL A 609 17.95 -19.58 0.58
N TYR A 610 17.59 -18.58 -0.22
CA TYR A 610 16.18 -18.29 -0.50
C TYR A 610 15.47 -19.49 -1.14
N HIS A 611 16.06 -20.09 -2.18
CA HIS A 611 15.46 -21.24 -2.87
C HIS A 611 15.33 -22.46 -1.94
N MET A 612 16.35 -22.74 -1.13
CA MET A 612 16.29 -23.78 -0.11
C MET A 612 15.12 -23.55 0.86
N LEU A 613 14.97 -22.34 1.41
CA LEU A 613 13.88 -22.02 2.35
C LEU A 613 12.50 -22.10 1.69
N LYS A 614 12.41 -21.71 0.41
CA LYS A 614 11.19 -21.81 -0.40
C LYS A 614 10.79 -23.27 -0.62
N GLU A 615 11.74 -24.12 -0.99
CA GLU A 615 11.52 -25.56 -1.19
C GLU A 615 11.19 -26.29 0.11
N CYS A 616 11.73 -25.82 1.24
CA CYS A 616 11.39 -26.32 2.57
C CYS A 616 10.04 -25.82 3.13
N GLY A 617 9.31 -24.95 2.41
CA GLY A 617 8.00 -24.45 2.85
C GLY A 617 8.04 -23.44 4.01
N LEU A 618 9.21 -22.87 4.34
CA LEU A 618 9.42 -21.97 5.50
C LEU A 618 8.91 -20.54 5.30
N THR A 619 8.39 -20.21 4.12
CA THR A 619 7.99 -18.83 3.78
C THR A 619 6.56 -18.48 4.20
N ASN A 620 5.74 -19.46 4.61
CA ASN A 620 4.41 -19.23 5.18
C ASN A 620 4.03 -20.35 6.16
N TYR A 621 3.87 -20.01 7.45
CA TYR A 621 3.10 -20.78 8.45
C TYR A 621 3.41 -22.30 8.55
N PHE A 622 4.36 -22.69 9.41
CA PHE A 622 4.48 -24.10 9.83
C PHE A 622 3.33 -24.46 10.79
N LYS A 623 2.23 -25.01 10.26
CA LYS A 623 1.25 -25.76 11.06
C LYS A 623 1.75 -27.20 11.16
N CYS A 624 2.50 -27.52 12.21
CA CYS A 624 2.92 -28.92 12.48
C CYS A 624 1.70 -29.75 12.91
N THR A 625 1.02 -30.37 11.95
CA THR A 625 -0.15 -31.21 12.18
C THR A 625 0.18 -32.71 12.30
N SER A 626 1.43 -33.13 12.06
CA SER A 626 1.82 -34.55 12.08
C SER A 626 3.18 -34.83 12.74
N ASN A 627 3.36 -36.03 13.31
CA ASN A 627 4.63 -36.43 13.96
C ASN A 627 5.83 -36.47 13.00
N ASN A 628 5.60 -36.78 11.71
CA ASN A 628 6.67 -36.72 10.70
C ASN A 628 7.17 -35.28 10.43
N SER A 629 6.28 -34.29 10.50
CA SER A 629 6.67 -32.88 10.35
C SER A 629 7.50 -32.36 11.54
N LYS A 630 7.24 -32.88 12.75
CA LYS A 630 8.04 -32.60 13.95
C LYS A 630 9.44 -33.22 13.88
N LEU A 631 9.55 -34.46 13.38
CA LEU A 631 10.84 -35.15 13.19
C LEU A 631 11.71 -34.43 12.16
N LYS A 632 11.16 -34.06 10.99
CA LYS A 632 11.90 -33.26 9.99
C LYS A 632 12.35 -31.90 10.52
N ALA A 633 11.49 -31.19 11.27
CA ALA A 633 11.88 -29.92 11.88
C ALA A 633 13.01 -30.12 12.91
N ARG A 634 12.96 -31.19 13.71
CA ARG A 634 14.00 -31.57 14.66
C ARG A 634 15.32 -31.92 13.96
N ASP A 635 15.28 -32.68 12.87
CA ASP A 635 16.48 -33.09 12.13
C ASP A 635 17.18 -31.89 11.47
N ILE A 636 16.41 -30.89 11.01
CA ILE A 636 16.95 -29.61 10.49
C ILE A 636 17.58 -28.78 11.62
N ILE A 637 16.92 -28.69 12.78
CA ILE A 637 17.46 -27.99 13.97
C ILE A 637 18.74 -28.65 14.49
N MET A 638 18.83 -29.98 14.38
CA MET A 638 19.95 -30.78 14.87
C MET A 638 21.06 -31.01 13.83
N ASN A 639 20.91 -30.48 12.61
CA ASN A 639 21.91 -30.65 11.56
C ASN A 639 23.24 -29.97 11.95
N ALA A 640 24.36 -30.67 11.76
CA ALA A 640 25.72 -30.16 11.98
C ALA A 640 26.06 -28.93 11.11
N ASP A 641 25.41 -28.79 9.94
CA ASP A 641 25.59 -27.67 9.01
C ASP A 641 24.97 -26.33 9.51
N ARG A 642 24.35 -26.32 10.70
CA ARG A 642 23.73 -25.12 11.29
C ARG A 642 24.74 -24.05 11.75
N PHE A 643 26.02 -24.40 11.83
CA PHE A 643 27.13 -23.51 12.18
C PHE A 643 28.14 -23.50 11.04
N ASN A 644 28.50 -22.32 10.54
CA ASN A 644 29.66 -22.13 9.68
C ASN A 644 30.60 -21.08 10.28
N ASP A 645 31.77 -20.91 9.68
CA ASP A 645 32.83 -19.98 10.10
C ASP A 645 32.39 -18.50 10.11
N LYS A 646 31.17 -18.19 9.67
CA LYS A 646 30.56 -16.85 9.61
C LYS A 646 29.36 -16.69 10.57
N GLY A 647 29.04 -17.68 11.41
CA GLY A 647 28.01 -17.60 12.46
C GLY A 647 26.84 -18.58 12.32
N GLN A 648 25.86 -18.46 13.22
CA GLN A 648 24.64 -19.29 13.27
C GLN A 648 23.66 -18.93 12.14
N LEU A 649 23.17 -19.95 11.43
CA LEU A 649 22.15 -19.80 10.38
C LEU A 649 20.71 -19.69 10.92
N PHE A 650 20.43 -20.09 12.18
CA PHE A 650 19.06 -20.17 12.71
C PHE A 650 18.94 -19.90 14.22
N CYS A 651 17.89 -19.18 14.61
CA CYS A 651 17.31 -19.21 15.96
C CYS A 651 15.78 -19.43 15.85
N VAL A 652 15.28 -20.59 16.26
CA VAL A 652 13.83 -20.89 16.33
C VAL A 652 13.45 -21.10 17.79
N ARG A 653 12.66 -20.19 18.35
CA ARG A 653 12.05 -20.35 19.68
C ARG A 653 10.67 -20.99 19.51
N ILE A 654 10.54 -22.27 19.83
CA ILE A 654 9.24 -22.95 19.89
C ILE A 654 8.53 -22.51 21.17
N LYS A 655 7.48 -21.69 21.06
CA LYS A 655 6.49 -21.52 22.14
C LYS A 655 5.40 -22.58 21.95
N GLY A 656 5.51 -23.68 22.70
CA GLY A 656 4.47 -24.69 22.83
C GLY A 656 4.73 -25.50 24.09
N HIS A 657 3.72 -25.60 24.97
CA HIS A 657 3.76 -26.45 26.14
C HIS A 657 4.10 -27.89 25.72
N ILE A 658 5.25 -28.40 26.18
CA ILE A 658 5.49 -29.84 26.24
C ILE A 658 5.05 -30.24 27.64
N ASP A 659 3.84 -30.76 27.76
CA ASP A 659 3.40 -31.42 28.99
C ASP A 659 3.97 -32.85 28.95
N GLU A 660 4.95 -33.13 29.79
CA GLU A 660 5.70 -34.40 29.84
C GLU A 660 4.85 -35.61 30.28
N LYS A 661 3.58 -35.40 30.66
CA LYS A 661 2.75 -36.43 31.30
C LYS A 661 1.88 -37.30 30.37
N HIS A 662 1.99 -37.16 29.05
CA HIS A 662 1.18 -37.96 28.11
C HIS A 662 2.01 -38.50 26.93
N ILE A 663 3.01 -39.36 27.23
CA ILE A 663 3.52 -40.36 26.27
C ILE A 663 2.67 -41.62 26.36
#